data_AF-A0A8B9JX89-F1
#
_entry.id   AF-A0A8B9JX89-F1
#
_cell.length_a   1.000
_cell.length_b   1.000
_cell.length_c   1.000
_cell.angle_alpha   90.00
_cell.angle_beta   90.00
_cell.angle_gamma   90.00
#
_symmetry.space_group_name_H-M   'P 1'
#
loop_
_entity.id
_entity.type
_entity.pdbx_description
1 polymer ?
#
loop_
_entity_poly.entity_id
_entity_poly.type
_entity_poly.pdbx_seq_one_letter_code
_entity_poly.pdbx_strand_id
1 'polypeptide(L)'
;MQIGWCTLNCRFNQEEGVGDTPDSYAYDGNRVRKWNVTTTNYGKSWAAGDIVSCMIDLDEGTITFCLNGQSLGTAFSNIKMGPGVAYFPAISLSFKESVAFNFGSRYLPLQDPPTADLNKANRLLGYIKTVLSTSIDTQVHLIHLPCSCLSKVNIGYHLMLASNSKLLLSPTSFSVFQDFEVNECLKQLMMSLLRAYRFSPIIPDLGFQIHYLRLTTAILRHEKSRKYLLSNVATFDVLRSVVFFYIKTPLRVKEAGLEELIPTTWWPTRFDKEGKDEKDLRHETAEERLRRRAYERGCQRLKKRIEVVEELQVQILRLMLNNKDKGTGEASRYIFLNKFRKFLQENASNRGNPTVLCPPEYMVCFMHRLITAVRSYWDEGKRKSAGAISSEEAYVPPQVFYNGKVDYFDLQRLGGLLSHLKKTLKDDLASKANIIIDPAEIQAASMDDLDEDEESGAAQVKLLWRWLADANLLNMSFTFEGSHGNDGLLLGRPLEEPDQPITEKSLLEILDGIVMMYNLSVHQQLGKMVVVSDDVHEYAVALKDTEEKIARCPGRRPDILEELQKSQKVFAEKLNHLSRRLAWINATIYSKEKMLDVYWLLRVCIRTIEHADNTGSLFAFNPEFYLNVAMNSYSALKNYFSPSNSMEELPGDHSINVQAKKKKHW
;
A
#
# COMPACT_ATOMS: atom_id res chain seq x y z
N MET A 1 5.31 57.54 -3.33
CA MET A 1 4.25 56.54 -3.18
C MET A 1 4.13 55.69 -4.44
N GLN A 2 4.16 54.37 -4.29
CA GLN A 2 3.84 53.39 -5.35
C GLN A 2 2.73 52.48 -4.81
N ILE A 3 1.68 52.22 -5.60
CA ILE A 3 0.55 51.37 -5.20
C ILE A 3 0.21 50.35 -6.28
N GLY A 4 -0.12 49.12 -5.89
CA GLY A 4 -0.55 48.09 -6.83
C GLY A 4 -0.62 46.70 -6.20
N TRP A 5 -0.02 45.72 -6.86
CA TRP A 5 -0.16 44.30 -6.54
C TRP A 5 1.20 43.62 -6.43
N CYS A 6 1.34 42.67 -5.50
CA CYS A 6 2.52 41.80 -5.41
C CYS A 6 2.14 40.34 -5.17
N THR A 7 3.03 39.41 -5.47
CA THR A 7 2.87 38.00 -5.06
C THR A 7 3.60 37.70 -3.75
N LEU A 8 3.34 36.54 -3.17
CA LEU A 8 4.04 36.03 -1.97
C LEU A 8 5.57 35.94 -2.11
N ASN A 9 6.08 35.87 -3.34
CA ASN A 9 7.52 35.78 -3.59
C ASN A 9 8.23 37.14 -3.56
N CYS A 10 7.47 38.25 -3.55
CA CYS A 10 8.02 39.59 -3.52
C CYS A 10 8.73 39.84 -2.17
N ARG A 11 10.01 40.22 -2.22
CA ARG A 11 10.80 40.61 -1.05
C ARG A 11 10.96 42.12 -1.03
N PHE A 12 10.55 42.74 0.07
CA PHE A 12 10.67 44.18 0.27
C PHE A 12 11.86 44.50 1.18
N ASN A 13 12.54 45.62 0.91
CA ASN A 13 13.58 46.16 1.78
C ASN A 13 13.50 47.70 1.80
N GLN A 14 14.53 48.37 2.33
CA GLN A 14 14.53 49.84 2.42
C GLN A 14 14.69 50.54 1.06
N GLU A 15 15.24 49.85 0.06
CA GLU A 15 15.54 50.38 -1.28
C GLU A 15 14.53 49.91 -2.34
N GLU A 16 13.94 48.72 -2.15
CA GLU A 16 13.04 48.08 -3.11
C GLU A 16 11.60 48.00 -2.56
N GLY A 17 10.69 48.69 -3.25
CA GLY A 17 9.26 48.74 -2.97
C GLY A 17 8.40 47.94 -3.95
N VAL A 18 7.09 48.17 -3.91
CA VAL A 18 6.14 47.56 -4.85
C VAL A 18 6.38 48.12 -6.26
N GLY A 19 6.55 47.21 -7.22
CA GLY A 19 6.87 47.54 -8.60
C GLY A 19 8.35 47.45 -8.95
N ASP A 20 9.24 47.26 -7.96
CA ASP A 20 10.69 47.13 -8.21
C ASP A 20 11.13 45.68 -8.44
N THR A 21 10.27 44.69 -8.15
CA THR A 21 10.55 43.26 -8.37
C THR A 21 9.71 42.66 -9.51
N PRO A 22 10.15 41.55 -10.14
CA PRO A 22 9.38 40.88 -11.20
C PRO A 22 8.00 40.39 -10.73
N ASP A 23 7.89 40.08 -9.43
CA ASP A 23 6.68 39.58 -8.78
C ASP A 23 5.78 40.71 -8.23
N SER A 24 5.98 41.96 -8.68
CA SER A 24 5.19 43.11 -8.24
C SER A 24 4.92 44.13 -9.36
N TYR A 25 3.76 44.77 -9.30
CA TYR A 25 3.26 45.71 -10.30
C TYR A 25 2.72 46.94 -9.58
N ALA A 26 3.17 48.14 -9.96
CA ALA A 26 2.75 49.35 -9.28
C ALA A 26 2.52 50.54 -10.21
N TYR A 27 1.74 51.48 -9.69
CA TYR A 27 1.50 52.80 -10.25
C TYR A 27 2.03 53.88 -9.30
N ASP A 28 2.75 54.84 -9.86
CA ASP A 28 3.25 56.03 -9.19
C ASP A 28 2.68 57.26 -9.91
N GLY A 29 1.61 57.84 -9.36
CA GLY A 29 0.97 59.02 -9.92
C GLY A 29 1.76 60.31 -9.70
N ASN A 30 2.73 60.37 -8.78
CA ASN A 30 3.57 61.56 -8.66
C ASN A 30 4.58 61.64 -9.80
N ARG A 31 5.13 60.48 -10.22
CA ARG A 31 6.03 60.38 -11.37
C ARG A 31 5.32 60.06 -12.70
N VAL A 32 4.00 59.86 -12.66
CA VAL A 32 3.13 59.50 -13.79
C VAL A 32 3.67 58.29 -14.54
N ARG A 33 3.98 57.23 -13.78
CA ARG A 33 4.67 56.03 -14.26
C ARG A 33 4.08 54.75 -13.68
N LYS A 34 4.21 53.66 -14.44
CA LYS A 34 4.01 52.30 -13.95
C LYS A 34 5.36 51.59 -13.75
N TRP A 35 5.41 50.66 -12.81
CA TRP A 35 6.62 49.98 -12.34
C TRP A 35 6.41 48.46 -12.32
N ASN A 36 7.30 47.72 -12.98
CA ASN A 36 7.52 46.28 -12.84
C ASN A 36 8.98 46.00 -13.22
N VAL A 37 9.89 46.08 -12.25
CA VAL A 37 11.37 46.13 -12.40
C VAL A 37 11.86 47.38 -13.14
N THR A 38 11.23 47.70 -14.26
CA THR A 38 11.49 48.87 -15.09
C THR A 38 10.30 49.82 -15.05
N THR A 39 10.58 51.10 -15.36
CA THR A 39 9.57 52.16 -15.32
C THR A 39 9.20 52.64 -16.72
N THR A 40 7.90 52.83 -16.96
CA THR A 40 7.35 53.37 -18.21
C THR A 40 6.27 54.42 -17.92
N ASN A 41 6.10 55.39 -18.82
CA ASN A 41 5.09 56.44 -18.68
C ASN A 41 3.69 55.82 -18.71
N TYR A 42 2.85 56.17 -17.74
CA TYR A 42 1.48 55.65 -17.63
C TYR A 42 0.67 56.51 -16.66
N GLY A 43 -0.61 56.73 -16.95
CA GLY A 43 -1.55 57.38 -16.03
C GLY A 43 -1.53 58.91 -16.06
N LYS A 44 -1.94 59.52 -14.95
CA LYS A 44 -2.10 60.98 -14.76
C LYS A 44 -1.59 61.40 -13.38
N SER A 45 -1.15 62.64 -13.23
CA SER A 45 -0.75 63.13 -11.90
C SER A 45 -1.89 63.04 -10.89
N TRP A 46 -1.59 62.62 -9.66
CA TRP A 46 -2.53 62.61 -8.54
C TRP A 46 -2.25 63.76 -7.55
N ALA A 47 -3.23 64.09 -6.73
CA ALA A 47 -3.12 65.05 -5.63
C ALA A 47 -3.69 64.48 -4.33
N ALA A 48 -3.37 65.14 -3.21
CA ALA A 48 -3.95 64.79 -1.92
C ALA A 48 -5.49 64.90 -1.98
N GLY A 49 -6.18 63.84 -1.58
CA GLY A 49 -7.64 63.73 -1.65
C GLY A 49 -8.15 62.92 -2.84
N ASP A 50 -7.31 62.61 -3.83
CA ASP A 50 -7.69 61.74 -4.94
C ASP A 50 -7.87 60.28 -4.50
N ILE A 51 -8.76 59.58 -5.21
CA ILE A 51 -9.04 58.16 -5.01
C ILE A 51 -8.40 57.38 -6.15
N VAL A 52 -7.49 56.47 -5.81
CA VAL A 52 -6.87 55.54 -6.76
C VAL A 52 -7.50 54.16 -6.59
N SER A 53 -8.10 53.62 -7.65
CA SER A 53 -8.60 52.24 -7.66
C SER A 53 -7.60 51.35 -8.40
N CYS A 54 -7.19 50.26 -7.78
CA CYS A 54 -6.29 49.27 -8.36
C CYS A 54 -7.11 48.02 -8.68
N MET A 55 -7.19 47.64 -9.96
CA MET A 55 -7.99 46.49 -10.43
C MET A 55 -7.07 45.46 -11.06
N ILE A 56 -7.37 44.20 -10.83
CA ILE A 56 -6.67 43.05 -11.40
C ILE A 56 -7.73 42.10 -11.95
N ASP A 57 -7.53 41.67 -13.19
CA ASP A 57 -8.34 40.65 -13.86
C ASP A 57 -7.45 39.43 -14.05
N LEU A 58 -7.75 38.35 -13.32
CA LEU A 58 -6.98 37.11 -13.37
C LEU A 58 -7.48 36.15 -14.46
N ASP A 59 -8.62 36.43 -15.10
CA ASP A 59 -9.11 35.65 -16.23
C ASP A 59 -8.47 36.16 -17.52
N GLU A 60 -8.42 37.48 -17.70
CA GLU A 60 -7.77 38.14 -18.85
C GLU A 60 -6.28 38.44 -18.60
N GLY A 61 -5.80 38.26 -17.37
CA GLY A 61 -4.40 38.50 -16.99
C GLY A 61 -3.97 39.96 -17.12
N THR A 62 -4.80 40.89 -16.68
CA THR A 62 -4.56 42.34 -16.81
C THR A 62 -4.61 43.08 -15.48
N ILE A 63 -3.90 44.20 -15.39
CA ILE A 63 -3.97 45.15 -14.27
C ILE A 63 -4.30 46.53 -14.83
N THR A 64 -5.27 47.20 -14.22
CA THR A 64 -5.76 48.53 -14.62
C THR A 64 -5.89 49.43 -13.40
N PHE A 65 -5.60 50.73 -13.56
CA PHE A 65 -5.79 51.73 -12.52
C PHE A 65 -6.86 52.75 -12.91
N CYS A 66 -7.63 53.22 -11.94
CA CYS A 66 -8.51 54.38 -12.09
C CYS A 66 -8.07 55.50 -11.15
N LEU A 67 -8.24 56.75 -11.60
CA LEU A 67 -8.10 57.94 -10.76
C LEU A 67 -9.45 58.65 -10.71
N ASN A 68 -10.01 58.80 -9.50
CA ASN A 68 -11.33 59.38 -9.25
C ASN A 68 -12.44 58.75 -10.11
N GLY A 69 -12.38 57.42 -10.27
CA GLY A 69 -13.33 56.64 -11.08
C GLY A 69 -13.06 56.68 -12.60
N GLN A 70 -12.13 57.49 -13.09
CA GLN A 70 -11.76 57.49 -14.51
C GLN A 70 -10.66 56.47 -14.77
N SER A 71 -10.88 55.56 -15.73
CA SER A 71 -9.87 54.59 -16.15
C SER A 71 -8.64 55.29 -16.77
N LEU A 72 -7.46 54.83 -16.37
CA LEU A 72 -6.17 55.24 -16.93
C LEU A 72 -5.70 54.31 -18.06
N GLY A 73 -6.55 53.36 -18.49
CA GLY A 73 -6.23 52.31 -19.47
C GLY A 73 -5.47 51.13 -18.86
N THR A 74 -5.29 50.05 -19.62
CA THR A 74 -4.58 48.85 -19.12
C THR A 74 -3.12 49.15 -18.82
N ALA A 75 -2.70 48.93 -17.57
CA ALA A 75 -1.32 49.16 -17.13
C ALA A 75 -0.43 47.97 -17.48
N PHE A 76 -0.89 46.75 -17.20
CA PHE A 76 -0.14 45.53 -17.46
C PHE A 76 -1.05 44.50 -18.11
N SER A 77 -0.49 43.75 -19.05
CA SER A 77 -1.11 42.60 -19.71
C SER A 77 -0.19 41.40 -19.58
N ASN A 78 -0.74 40.19 -19.70
CA ASN A 78 -0.02 38.93 -19.54
C ASN A 78 0.70 38.82 -18.18
N ILE A 79 0.01 39.18 -17.10
CA ILE A 79 0.56 38.99 -15.76
C ILE A 79 0.76 37.50 -15.46
N LYS A 80 1.68 37.20 -14.54
CA LYS A 80 1.98 35.82 -14.14
C LYS A 80 0.76 35.16 -13.50
N MET A 81 0.31 34.05 -14.08
CA MET A 81 -0.85 33.28 -13.61
C MET A 81 -0.51 31.79 -13.57
N GLY A 82 -1.20 31.03 -12.73
CA GLY A 82 -1.03 29.58 -12.62
C GLY A 82 -1.18 29.06 -11.18
N PRO A 83 -1.14 27.73 -10.99
CA PRO A 83 -1.26 27.12 -9.67
C PRO A 83 -0.23 27.67 -8.67
N GLY A 84 -0.69 28.07 -7.49
CA GLY A 84 0.18 28.60 -6.42
C GLY A 84 0.57 30.07 -6.55
N VAL A 85 0.06 30.79 -7.56
CA VAL A 85 0.25 32.25 -7.69
C VAL A 85 -0.94 32.98 -7.07
N ALA A 86 -0.68 33.83 -6.09
CA ALA A 86 -1.68 34.69 -5.45
C ALA A 86 -1.16 36.12 -5.38
N TYR A 87 -2.05 37.08 -5.67
CA TYR A 87 -1.76 38.51 -5.63
C TYR A 87 -2.36 39.17 -4.39
N PHE A 88 -1.62 40.12 -3.81
CA PHE A 88 -1.99 40.87 -2.63
C PHE A 88 -1.90 42.37 -2.94
N PRO A 89 -2.86 43.20 -2.49
CA PRO A 89 -2.73 44.65 -2.57
C PRO A 89 -1.49 45.10 -1.80
N ALA A 90 -0.65 45.93 -2.42
CA ALA A 90 0.61 46.38 -1.87
C ALA A 90 0.85 47.87 -2.13
N ILE A 91 1.58 48.50 -1.23
CA ILE A 91 1.93 49.92 -1.30
C ILE A 91 3.30 50.17 -0.69
N SER A 92 4.04 51.10 -1.28
CA SER A 92 5.29 51.63 -0.75
C SER A 92 5.14 53.13 -0.51
N LEU A 93 5.43 53.54 0.73
CA LEU A 93 5.30 54.92 1.21
C LEU A 93 6.68 55.47 1.56
N SER A 94 6.96 56.68 1.08
CA SER A 94 8.11 57.47 1.50
C SER A 94 7.82 58.24 2.80
N PHE A 95 8.87 58.80 3.41
CA PHE A 95 8.73 59.60 4.63
C PHE A 95 7.72 60.75 4.45
N LYS A 96 6.79 60.88 5.41
CA LYS A 96 5.67 61.85 5.43
C LYS A 96 4.53 61.60 4.42
N GLU A 97 4.51 60.49 3.70
CA GLU A 97 3.34 60.11 2.91
C GLU A 97 2.26 59.45 3.78
N SER A 98 0.99 59.66 3.43
CA SER A 98 -0.15 59.03 4.13
C SER A 98 -1.24 58.63 3.13
N VAL A 99 -1.97 57.58 3.45
CA VAL A 99 -3.02 57.00 2.61
C VAL A 99 -4.11 56.38 3.47
N ALA A 100 -5.34 56.35 2.97
CA ALA A 100 -6.45 55.61 3.56
C ALA A 100 -6.81 54.43 2.65
N PHE A 101 -6.90 53.22 3.20
CA PHE A 101 -7.25 52.02 2.44
C PHE A 101 -8.74 51.72 2.52
N ASN A 102 -9.30 51.25 1.42
CA ASN A 102 -10.64 50.67 1.39
C ASN A 102 -10.59 49.32 0.66
N PHE A 103 -10.84 48.25 1.41
CA PHE A 103 -10.88 46.87 0.90
C PHE A 103 -12.32 46.35 0.74
N GLY A 104 -13.28 47.24 0.45
CA GLY A 104 -14.67 46.90 0.17
C GLY A 104 -15.66 47.10 1.32
N SER A 105 -15.29 47.82 2.39
CA SER A 105 -16.15 48.01 3.56
C SER A 105 -17.04 49.26 3.53
N ARG A 106 -16.67 50.29 2.75
CA ARG A 106 -17.39 51.60 2.72
C ARG A 106 -17.84 52.06 1.34
N TYR A 107 -17.31 51.49 0.25
CA TYR A 107 -17.73 51.78 -1.12
C TYR A 107 -18.29 50.51 -1.75
N LEU A 108 -19.25 50.65 -2.67
CA LEU A 108 -19.80 49.53 -3.43
C LEU A 108 -18.63 48.78 -4.12
N PRO A 109 -18.46 47.47 -3.84
CA PRO A 109 -17.45 46.68 -4.54
C PRO A 109 -17.76 46.66 -6.03
N LEU A 110 -16.72 46.65 -6.87
CA LEU A 110 -16.86 46.69 -8.34
C LEU A 110 -17.56 45.43 -8.89
N GLN A 111 -17.53 44.36 -8.11
CA GLN A 111 -18.14 43.07 -8.41
C GLN A 111 -18.95 42.63 -7.19
N ASP A 112 -20.14 42.09 -7.44
CA ASP A 112 -20.92 41.44 -6.39
C ASP A 112 -20.11 40.26 -5.80
N PRO A 113 -20.23 39.99 -4.48
CA PRO A 113 -19.57 38.84 -3.89
C PRO A 113 -19.96 37.55 -4.64
N PRO A 114 -19.04 36.60 -4.86
CA PRO A 114 -19.34 35.34 -5.54
C PRO A 114 -20.19 34.45 -4.62
N THR A 115 -21.47 34.79 -4.50
CA THR A 115 -22.41 34.23 -3.54
C THR A 115 -22.54 32.71 -3.67
N ALA A 116 -22.47 32.18 -4.89
CA ALA A 116 -22.46 30.74 -5.13
C ALA A 116 -21.24 30.06 -4.49
N ASP A 117 -20.04 30.61 -4.66
CA ASP A 117 -18.80 30.02 -4.14
C ASP A 117 -18.61 30.27 -2.65
N LEU A 118 -19.07 31.41 -2.14
CA LEU A 118 -19.14 31.66 -0.70
C LEU A 118 -20.12 30.71 0.01
N ASN A 119 -21.27 30.42 -0.60
CA ASN A 119 -22.23 29.45 -0.06
C ASN A 119 -21.65 28.03 -0.05
N LYS A 120 -20.88 27.67 -1.10
CA LYS A 120 -20.12 26.42 -1.19
C LYS A 120 -19.06 26.34 -0.06
N ALA A 121 -18.22 27.35 0.09
CA ALA A 121 -17.19 27.42 1.12
C ALA A 121 -17.78 27.37 2.55
N ASN A 122 -18.89 28.08 2.79
CA ASN A 122 -19.56 28.08 4.09
C ASN A 122 -20.13 26.70 4.46
N ARG A 123 -20.68 25.95 3.49
CA ARG A 123 -21.13 24.57 3.72
C ARG A 123 -19.96 23.65 4.05
N LEU A 124 -18.86 23.75 3.31
CA LEU A 124 -17.63 23.00 3.58
C LEU A 124 -17.09 23.29 4.99
N LEU A 125 -16.96 24.56 5.36
CA LEU A 125 -16.51 24.98 6.69
C LEU A 125 -17.47 24.49 7.78
N GLY A 126 -18.78 24.49 7.52
CA GLY A 126 -19.79 23.89 8.39
C GLY A 126 -19.59 22.38 8.60
N TYR A 127 -19.28 21.64 7.52
CA TYR A 127 -18.97 20.21 7.59
C TYR A 127 -17.68 19.96 8.37
N ILE A 128 -16.61 20.72 8.13
CA ILE A 128 -15.35 20.65 8.88
C ILE A 128 -15.58 20.95 10.37
N LYS A 129 -16.38 21.98 10.69
CA LYS A 129 -16.69 22.37 12.07
C LYS A 129 -17.46 21.29 12.84
N THR A 130 -18.47 20.67 12.20
CA THR A 130 -19.28 19.59 12.79
C THR A 130 -18.46 18.34 13.07
N VAL A 131 -17.52 18.06 12.17
CA VAL A 131 -16.58 16.95 12.22
C VAL A 131 -15.55 17.11 13.37
N LEU A 132 -15.02 18.32 13.53
CA LEU A 132 -14.11 18.66 14.63
C LEU A 132 -14.77 18.51 16.00
N SER A 133 -16.07 18.80 16.12
CA SER A 133 -16.81 18.66 17.38
C SER A 133 -17.09 17.21 17.81
N THR A 134 -17.21 16.25 16.88
CA THR A 134 -17.51 14.84 17.19
C THR A 134 -16.31 14.02 17.69
N SER A 135 -15.12 14.61 17.71
CA SER A 135 -13.87 13.88 17.87
C SER A 135 -13.21 14.07 19.24
N ILE A 136 -13.82 14.86 20.12
CA ILE A 136 -13.31 15.16 21.46
C ILE A 136 -13.98 14.28 22.54
N ASP A 137 -15.03 13.52 22.22
CA ASP A 137 -15.81 12.76 23.20
C ASP A 137 -15.30 11.34 23.52
N THR A 138 -14.17 10.89 22.95
CA THR A 138 -13.49 9.69 23.47
C THR A 138 -12.57 10.08 24.60
N GLN A 139 -13.07 9.98 25.84
CA GLN A 139 -12.29 10.02 27.07
C GLN A 139 -11.12 9.02 27.01
N VAL A 140 -9.96 9.48 26.56
CA VAL A 140 -8.67 8.83 26.84
C VAL A 140 -7.73 9.95 27.25
N HIS A 141 -7.36 9.95 28.53
CA HIS A 141 -6.36 10.82 29.11
C HIS A 141 -5.05 10.76 28.28
N LEU A 142 -4.83 11.77 27.43
CA LEU A 142 -3.51 12.12 26.92
C LEU A 142 -2.70 12.69 28.08
N ILE A 143 -2.05 11.79 28.83
CA ILE A 143 -1.09 12.15 29.87
C ILE A 143 0.10 12.85 29.21
N HIS A 144 0.29 14.12 29.56
CA HIS A 144 1.50 14.95 29.48
C HIS A 144 2.58 14.56 28.45
N LEU A 145 2.51 15.18 27.26
CA LEU A 145 3.69 15.45 26.43
C LEU A 145 3.98 16.97 26.47
N PRO A 146 5.25 17.42 26.69
CA PRO A 146 5.57 18.83 26.84
C PRO A 146 5.29 19.67 25.59
N CYS A 147 4.82 20.90 25.79
CA CYS A 147 4.40 21.88 24.78
C CYS A 147 5.49 22.27 23.74
N SER A 148 6.74 21.89 23.92
CA SER A 148 7.83 22.19 22.98
C SER A 148 7.86 21.24 21.76
N CYS A 149 7.16 20.11 21.79
CA CYS A 149 7.01 19.21 20.64
C CYS A 149 5.85 19.61 19.70
N LEU A 150 4.96 20.50 20.13
CA LEU A 150 3.71 20.85 19.42
C LEU A 150 3.88 21.96 18.37
N SER A 151 4.96 22.74 18.39
CA SER A 151 5.18 23.85 17.44
C SER A 151 5.60 23.42 16.03
N LYS A 152 5.82 22.12 15.80
CA LYS A 152 6.08 21.52 14.47
C LYS A 152 4.96 20.60 13.97
N VAL A 153 3.89 20.45 14.74
CA VAL A 153 2.75 19.62 14.35
C VAL A 153 1.81 20.47 13.50
N ASN A 154 2.16 20.50 12.22
CA ASN A 154 1.44 21.09 11.11
C ASN A 154 -0.07 20.75 11.17
N ILE A 155 -0.90 21.59 10.55
CA ILE A 155 -2.37 21.56 10.40
C ILE A 155 -3.02 20.16 10.16
N GLY A 156 -2.23 19.13 9.84
CA GLY A 156 -2.62 17.72 9.66
C GLY A 156 -3.19 16.98 10.86
N TYR A 157 -3.06 17.45 12.11
CA TYR A 157 -3.78 16.83 13.24
C TYR A 157 -5.28 17.16 13.24
N HIS A 158 -5.69 18.28 12.64
CA HIS A 158 -7.11 18.65 12.54
C HIS A 158 -7.87 17.92 11.41
N LEU A 159 -7.16 17.43 10.39
CA LEU A 159 -7.70 16.49 9.39
C LEU A 159 -7.88 15.07 9.94
N MET A 160 -7.23 14.74 11.06
CA MET A 160 -7.32 13.43 11.74
C MET A 160 -8.74 13.15 12.29
N LEU A 161 -9.57 14.19 12.37
CA LEU A 161 -10.91 14.16 12.94
C LEU A 161 -12.04 14.14 11.89
N ALA A 162 -11.71 14.08 10.58
CA ALA A 162 -12.62 13.96 9.43
C ALA A 162 -13.48 12.68 9.37
N SER A 163 -13.71 12.05 10.51
CA SER A 163 -14.35 10.75 10.68
C SER A 163 -15.85 10.87 10.91
N ASN A 164 -16.53 11.44 9.92
CA ASN A 164 -17.89 11.01 9.59
C ASN A 164 -18.05 10.97 8.06
N SER A 165 -17.79 9.78 7.49
CA SER A 165 -17.81 9.50 6.06
C SER A 165 -19.15 9.81 5.38
N LYS A 166 -20.25 9.96 6.13
CA LYS A 166 -21.57 10.30 5.57
C LYS A 166 -21.66 11.75 5.05
N LEU A 167 -20.91 12.70 5.60
CA LEU A 167 -21.05 14.13 5.24
C LEU A 167 -20.12 14.55 4.09
N LEU A 168 -18.89 14.04 4.04
CA LEU A 168 -17.95 14.32 2.94
C LEU A 168 -18.31 13.57 1.64
N LEU A 169 -18.95 12.40 1.74
CA LEU A 169 -19.30 11.57 0.57
C LEU A 169 -20.71 11.85 0.02
N SER A 170 -21.41 12.87 0.53
CA SER A 170 -22.71 13.24 -0.05
C SER A 170 -22.50 13.82 -1.46
N PRO A 171 -23.36 13.50 -2.45
CA PRO A 171 -23.25 14.05 -3.80
C PRO A 171 -23.18 15.59 -3.81
N THR A 172 -23.85 16.21 -2.83
CA THR A 172 -23.87 17.66 -2.61
C THR A 172 -22.53 18.26 -2.15
N SER A 173 -21.64 17.46 -1.54
CA SER A 173 -20.30 17.89 -1.11
C SER A 173 -19.28 17.89 -2.24
N PHE A 174 -19.43 17.02 -3.25
CA PHE A 174 -18.56 16.98 -4.43
C PHE A 174 -18.86 18.11 -5.42
N SER A 175 -20.10 18.62 -5.46
CA SER A 175 -20.49 19.77 -6.28
C SER A 175 -19.94 21.13 -5.80
N VAL A 176 -19.18 21.15 -4.70
CA VAL A 176 -18.64 22.35 -4.04
C VAL A 176 -17.21 22.65 -4.49
N PHE A 177 -16.45 21.64 -4.92
CA PHE A 177 -15.04 21.74 -5.26
C PHE A 177 -14.80 21.53 -6.74
N GLN A 178 -13.70 22.07 -7.26
CA GLN A 178 -13.21 21.65 -8.57
C GLN A 178 -12.60 20.25 -8.47
N ASP A 179 -12.70 19.45 -9.54
CA ASP A 179 -12.26 18.04 -9.51
C ASP A 179 -10.80 17.88 -9.07
N PHE A 180 -9.92 18.84 -9.39
CA PHE A 180 -8.51 18.79 -8.98
C PHE A 180 -8.31 18.95 -7.46
N GLU A 181 -9.14 19.76 -6.79
CA GLU A 181 -9.04 20.00 -5.33
C GLU A 181 -9.51 18.78 -4.54
N VAL A 182 -10.61 18.16 -5.01
CA VAL A 182 -11.12 16.89 -4.45
C VAL A 182 -10.07 15.80 -4.56
N ASN A 183 -9.44 15.72 -5.72
CA ASN A 183 -8.44 14.71 -6.05
C ASN A 183 -7.18 14.82 -5.18
N GLU A 184 -6.66 16.02 -4.92
CA GLU A 184 -5.52 16.20 -4.02
C GLU A 184 -5.93 15.98 -2.54
N CYS A 185 -7.11 16.44 -2.12
CA CYS A 185 -7.62 16.19 -0.77
C CYS A 185 -7.76 14.69 -0.48
N LEU A 186 -8.34 13.94 -1.42
CA LEU A 186 -8.54 12.50 -1.33
C LEU A 186 -7.21 11.73 -1.25
N LYS A 187 -6.21 12.19 -2.01
CA LYS A 187 -4.83 11.67 -1.95
C LYS A 187 -4.20 11.86 -0.58
N GLN A 188 -4.26 13.07 -0.03
CA GLN A 188 -3.69 13.38 1.29
C GLN A 188 -4.41 12.64 2.42
N LEU A 189 -5.74 12.51 2.32
CA LEU A 189 -6.54 11.73 3.27
C LEU A 189 -6.10 10.27 3.29
N MET A 190 -5.97 9.64 2.13
CA MET A 190 -5.55 8.24 2.04
C MET A 190 -4.12 8.03 2.55
N MET A 191 -3.19 8.94 2.23
CA MET A 191 -1.82 8.90 2.78
C MET A 191 -1.79 9.04 4.30
N SER A 192 -2.66 9.88 4.86
CA SER A 192 -2.76 10.07 6.31
C SER A 192 -3.31 8.82 7.00
N LEU A 193 -4.35 8.20 6.44
CA LEU A 193 -4.89 6.92 6.93
C LEU A 193 -3.86 5.79 6.90
N LEU A 194 -3.08 5.70 5.82
CA LEU A 194 -2.00 4.72 5.70
C LEU A 194 -0.94 4.89 6.79
N ARG A 195 -0.48 6.13 7.01
CA ARG A 195 0.48 6.45 8.07
C ARG A 195 -0.10 6.13 9.45
N ALA A 196 -1.34 6.56 9.70
CA ALA A 196 -2.01 6.31 10.98
C ALA A 196 -2.17 4.81 11.25
N TYR A 197 -2.55 4.00 10.25
CA TYR A 197 -2.60 2.55 10.38
C TYR A 197 -1.21 1.95 10.66
N ARG A 198 -0.18 2.33 9.88
CA ARG A 198 1.19 1.81 10.02
C ARG A 198 1.79 2.05 11.40
N PHE A 199 1.60 3.26 11.92
CA PHE A 199 2.20 3.71 13.18
C PHE A 199 1.25 3.58 14.37
N SER A 200 0.05 3.03 14.17
CA SER A 200 -0.90 2.80 15.25
C SER A 200 -0.30 1.87 16.32
N PRO A 201 -0.47 2.19 17.61
CA PRO A 201 -0.10 1.27 18.67
C PRO A 201 -0.94 0.01 18.57
N ILE A 202 -0.32 -1.14 18.84
CA ILE A 202 -1.05 -2.40 18.97
C ILE A 202 -1.57 -2.43 20.39
N ILE A 203 -2.89 -2.36 20.54
CA ILE A 203 -3.57 -2.57 21.81
C ILE A 203 -4.44 -3.83 21.70
N PRO A 204 -4.79 -4.47 22.83
CA PRO A 204 -5.42 -5.79 22.80
C PRO A 204 -6.69 -5.88 21.95
N ASP A 205 -7.47 -4.80 21.86
CA ASP A 205 -8.75 -4.76 21.13
C ASP A 205 -8.63 -4.42 19.65
N LEU A 206 -7.42 -4.05 19.18
CA LEU A 206 -7.13 -3.60 17.81
C LEU A 206 -8.04 -2.45 17.34
N GLY A 207 -8.55 -1.63 18.27
CA GLY A 207 -9.56 -0.61 17.99
C GLY A 207 -9.13 0.42 16.96
N PHE A 208 -7.86 0.86 17.01
CA PHE A 208 -7.29 1.79 16.04
C PHE A 208 -7.25 1.22 14.63
N GLN A 209 -6.76 -0.02 14.48
CA GLN A 209 -6.66 -0.70 13.19
C GLN A 209 -8.05 -0.88 12.58
N ILE A 210 -9.01 -1.32 13.38
CA ILE A 210 -10.43 -1.44 12.96
C ILE A 210 -10.98 -0.10 12.49
N HIS A 211 -10.73 0.98 13.24
CA HIS A 211 -11.20 2.32 12.90
C HIS A 211 -10.66 2.80 11.55
N TYR A 212 -9.33 2.72 11.34
CA TYR A 212 -8.72 3.17 10.09
C TYR A 212 -9.17 2.34 8.88
N LEU A 213 -9.29 1.02 9.02
CA LEU A 213 -9.77 0.16 7.93
C LEU A 213 -11.24 0.44 7.57
N ARG A 214 -12.09 0.77 8.56
CA ARG A 214 -13.49 1.19 8.31
C ARG A 214 -13.56 2.50 7.54
N LEU A 215 -12.71 3.49 7.87
CA LEU A 215 -12.63 4.74 7.13
C LEU A 215 -12.15 4.51 5.69
N THR A 216 -11.09 3.74 5.51
CA THR A 216 -10.59 3.35 4.18
C THR A 216 -11.68 2.65 3.36
N THR A 217 -12.40 1.71 3.97
CA THR A 217 -13.53 1.02 3.32
C THR A 217 -14.62 1.99 2.89
N ALA A 218 -14.97 2.97 3.73
CA ALA A 218 -16.00 3.97 3.40
C ALA A 218 -15.61 4.84 2.20
N ILE A 219 -14.35 5.28 2.13
CA ILE A 219 -13.82 6.06 1.00
C ILE A 219 -13.86 5.22 -0.28
N LEU A 220 -13.39 3.97 -0.21
CA LEU A 220 -13.30 3.07 -1.36
C LEU A 220 -14.66 2.55 -1.83
N ARG A 221 -15.75 2.73 -1.08
CA ARG A 221 -17.11 2.40 -1.57
C ARG A 221 -17.55 3.35 -2.68
N HIS A 222 -17.12 4.61 -2.64
CA HIS A 222 -17.45 5.58 -3.68
C HIS A 222 -16.63 5.31 -4.95
N GLU A 223 -17.32 5.03 -6.07
CA GLU A 223 -16.69 4.56 -7.30
C GLU A 223 -15.66 5.53 -7.87
N LYS A 224 -15.99 6.83 -8.00
CA LYS A 224 -15.06 7.83 -8.54
C LYS A 224 -13.81 7.95 -7.68
N SER A 225 -13.98 8.01 -6.35
CA SER A 225 -12.87 8.08 -5.41
C SER A 225 -11.98 6.84 -5.47
N ARG A 226 -12.59 5.65 -5.54
CA ARG A 226 -11.86 4.37 -5.67
C ARG A 226 -11.05 4.33 -6.97
N LYS A 227 -11.66 4.62 -8.12
CA LYS A 227 -10.97 4.63 -9.42
C LYS A 227 -9.84 5.66 -9.45
N TYR A 228 -10.07 6.87 -8.94
CA TYR A 228 -9.03 7.90 -8.83
C TYR A 228 -7.86 7.45 -7.95
N LEU A 229 -8.15 6.89 -6.77
CA LEU A 229 -7.12 6.39 -5.85
C LEU A 229 -6.31 5.24 -6.43
N LEU A 230 -6.95 4.31 -7.14
CA LEU A 230 -6.26 3.22 -7.84
C LEU A 230 -5.40 3.72 -9.02
N SER A 231 -5.83 4.78 -9.71
CA SER A 231 -5.18 5.28 -10.93
C SER A 231 -4.02 6.25 -10.65
N ASN A 232 -4.29 7.30 -9.88
CA ASN A 232 -3.44 8.51 -9.81
C ASN A 232 -2.61 8.62 -8.54
N VAL A 233 -3.09 8.04 -7.45
CA VAL A 233 -2.44 8.23 -6.17
C VAL A 233 -1.42 7.12 -5.97
N ALA A 234 -0.15 7.50 -5.82
CA ALA A 234 0.94 6.64 -5.33
C ALA A 234 0.69 6.02 -3.92
N THR A 235 -0.53 6.14 -3.38
CA THR A 235 -1.06 5.33 -2.27
C THR A 235 -1.26 3.87 -2.69
N PHE A 236 -1.34 3.60 -4.00
CA PHE A 236 -1.19 2.29 -4.62
C PHE A 236 0.08 2.15 -5.48
N ASP A 237 1.14 2.94 -5.22
CA ASP A 237 2.49 2.37 -5.36
C ASP A 237 2.60 1.35 -4.23
N VAL A 238 2.07 0.16 -4.47
CA VAL A 238 2.65 -1.16 -4.27
C VAL A 238 3.55 -1.42 -3.03
N LEU A 239 4.34 -0.46 -2.57
CA LEU A 239 5.07 -0.45 -1.30
C LEU A 239 4.17 -0.05 -0.11
N ARG A 240 3.15 0.76 -0.39
CA ARG A 240 2.31 1.44 0.63
C ARG A 240 0.94 0.80 0.82
N SER A 241 0.40 0.11 -0.18
CA SER A 241 -0.93 -0.52 -0.10
C SER A 241 -0.94 -1.83 0.70
N VAL A 242 0.14 -2.62 0.62
CA VAL A 242 0.31 -3.85 1.42
C VAL A 242 0.30 -3.55 2.92
N VAL A 243 0.60 -2.30 3.30
CA VAL A 243 0.57 -1.83 4.69
C VAL A 243 -0.80 -2.02 5.33
N PHE A 244 -1.92 -1.78 4.61
CA PHE A 244 -3.25 -2.02 5.17
C PHE A 244 -3.54 -3.50 5.42
N PHE A 245 -2.86 -4.40 4.71
CA PHE A 245 -3.06 -5.85 4.80
C PHE A 245 -2.14 -6.53 5.81
N TYR A 246 -1.24 -5.78 6.44
CA TYR A 246 -0.38 -6.29 7.49
C TYR A 246 -0.97 -6.07 8.88
N ILE A 247 -0.94 -7.14 9.68
CA ILE A 247 -1.24 -7.10 11.10
C ILE A 247 0.09 -7.17 11.82
N LYS A 248 0.53 -6.03 12.36
CA LYS A 248 1.87 -5.91 12.94
C LYS A 248 2.05 -6.88 14.10
N THR A 249 3.13 -7.66 14.07
CA THR A 249 3.51 -8.51 15.20
C THR A 249 4.10 -7.61 16.29
N PRO A 250 3.57 -7.64 17.53
CA PRO A 250 4.10 -6.82 18.61
C PRO A 250 5.49 -7.30 18.99
N LEU A 251 6.49 -6.41 18.87
CA LEU A 251 7.86 -6.68 19.32
C LEU A 251 7.97 -6.68 20.85
N ARG A 252 7.09 -5.93 21.52
CA ARG A 252 7.05 -5.79 22.99
C ARG A 252 5.68 -6.26 23.49
N VAL A 253 5.64 -7.48 24.01
CA VAL A 253 4.40 -8.18 24.45
C VAL A 253 3.68 -7.40 25.56
N LYS A 254 4.43 -6.78 26.47
CA LYS A 254 3.90 -5.93 27.56
C LYS A 254 3.18 -4.70 27.04
N GLU A 255 3.82 -3.95 26.16
CA GLU A 255 3.25 -2.72 25.57
C GLU A 255 2.04 -3.01 24.67
N ALA A 256 1.99 -4.22 24.09
CA ALA A 256 0.85 -4.65 23.29
C ALA A 256 -0.34 -5.15 24.11
N GLY A 257 -0.24 -5.15 25.45
CA GLY A 257 -1.26 -5.67 26.36
C GLY A 257 -1.54 -7.17 26.18
N LEU A 258 -0.62 -7.92 25.58
CA LEU A 258 -0.80 -9.36 25.38
C LEU A 258 -0.74 -10.15 26.69
N GLU A 259 -0.09 -9.60 27.72
CA GLU A 259 -0.12 -10.18 29.06
C GLU A 259 -1.53 -10.14 29.68
N GLU A 260 -2.30 -9.09 29.41
CA GLU A 260 -3.69 -8.98 29.87
C GLU A 260 -4.64 -9.88 29.05
N LEU A 261 -4.36 -10.03 27.76
CA LEU A 261 -5.17 -10.85 26.86
C LEU A 261 -4.94 -12.35 27.06
N ILE A 262 -3.68 -12.74 27.31
CA ILE A 262 -3.22 -14.10 27.55
C ILE A 262 -2.45 -14.12 28.90
N PRO A 263 -3.17 -14.11 30.04
CA PRO A 263 -2.54 -14.07 31.36
C PRO A 263 -1.69 -15.31 31.62
N THR A 264 -2.25 -16.47 31.27
CA THR A 264 -1.62 -17.78 31.46
C THR A 264 -0.98 -18.25 30.15
N THR A 265 0.31 -18.51 30.19
CA THR A 265 1.10 -19.10 29.11
C THR A 265 1.20 -20.59 29.26
N TRP A 266 1.38 -21.29 28.14
CA TRP A 266 1.59 -22.72 28.10
C TRP A 266 2.60 -23.07 27.01
N TRP A 267 3.34 -24.15 27.24
CA TRP A 267 4.27 -24.78 26.31
C TRP A 267 4.36 -26.27 26.64
N PRO A 268 4.73 -27.11 25.66
CA PRO A 268 5.01 -28.53 25.90
C PRO A 268 6.15 -28.70 26.90
N THR A 269 6.02 -29.63 27.85
CA THR A 269 7.01 -29.94 28.89
C THR A 269 7.61 -31.35 28.74
N ARG A 270 7.10 -32.13 27.78
CA ARG A 270 7.47 -33.51 27.52
C ARG A 270 7.98 -33.63 26.10
N PHE A 271 9.24 -34.02 26.00
CA PHE A 271 9.96 -34.16 24.75
C PHE A 271 10.46 -35.60 24.67
N ASP A 272 10.29 -36.22 23.52
CA ASP A 272 10.83 -37.55 23.25
C ASP A 272 12.37 -37.51 23.15
N LYS A 273 12.99 -38.67 22.94
CA LYS A 273 14.46 -38.80 22.83
C LYS A 273 15.06 -38.05 21.62
N GLU A 274 14.23 -37.57 20.69
CA GLU A 274 14.61 -36.75 19.54
C GLU A 274 14.32 -35.25 19.76
N GLY A 275 13.78 -34.86 20.92
CA GLY A 275 13.39 -33.48 21.22
C GLY A 275 12.04 -33.06 20.62
N LYS A 276 11.20 -33.97 20.14
CA LYS A 276 9.85 -33.64 19.65
C LYS A 276 8.81 -33.79 20.76
N ASP A 277 7.75 -33.00 20.68
CA ASP A 277 6.63 -33.08 21.63
C ASP A 277 6.09 -34.52 21.75
N GLU A 278 6.18 -35.08 22.95
CA GLU A 278 5.63 -36.39 23.25
C GLU A 278 4.08 -36.25 23.32
N LYS A 279 3.39 -36.57 22.21
CA LYS A 279 1.92 -36.43 22.06
C LYS A 279 1.09 -37.31 23.01
N ASP A 280 1.71 -38.11 23.88
CA ASP A 280 1.00 -39.06 24.75
C ASP A 280 0.35 -38.33 25.94
N LEU A 281 -0.84 -37.79 25.71
CA LEU A 281 -1.68 -37.03 26.65
C LEU A 281 -2.11 -37.82 27.91
N ARG A 282 -1.77 -39.12 28.00
CA ARG A 282 -2.23 -40.06 29.03
C ARG A 282 -1.71 -39.71 30.44
N HIS A 283 -0.63 -38.93 30.54
CA HIS A 283 0.00 -38.59 31.83
C HIS A 283 -0.04 -37.09 32.17
N GLU A 284 -0.86 -36.28 31.50
CA GLU A 284 -1.04 -34.85 31.82
C GLU A 284 -1.73 -34.67 33.18
N THR A 285 -1.10 -33.92 34.09
CA THR A 285 -1.67 -33.59 35.40
C THR A 285 -2.89 -32.67 35.25
N ALA A 286 -3.78 -32.67 36.26
CA ALA A 286 -4.97 -31.82 36.24
C ALA A 286 -4.62 -30.31 36.15
N GLU A 287 -3.50 -29.91 36.75
CA GLU A 287 -2.99 -28.54 36.76
C GLU A 287 -2.44 -28.13 35.38
N GLU A 288 -1.62 -28.97 34.74
CA GLU A 288 -1.13 -28.76 33.37
C GLU A 288 -2.29 -28.60 32.38
N ARG A 289 -3.32 -29.45 32.53
CA ARG A 289 -4.53 -29.39 31.70
C ARG A 289 -5.29 -28.09 31.88
N LEU A 290 -5.43 -27.61 33.12
CA LEU A 290 -6.12 -26.36 33.41
C LEU A 290 -5.35 -25.16 32.82
N ARG A 291 -4.02 -25.18 32.94
CA ARG A 291 -3.11 -24.16 32.41
C ARG A 291 -3.18 -24.11 30.87
N ARG A 292 -3.13 -25.26 30.20
CA ARG A 292 -3.30 -25.39 28.75
C ARG A 292 -4.63 -24.79 28.27
N ARG A 293 -5.74 -25.20 28.89
CA ARG A 293 -7.06 -24.68 28.54
C ARG A 293 -7.17 -23.16 28.75
N ALA A 294 -6.51 -22.60 29.77
CA ALA A 294 -6.48 -21.16 30.00
C ALA A 294 -5.73 -20.42 28.89
N TYR A 295 -4.56 -20.93 28.48
CA TYR A 295 -3.80 -20.40 27.35
C TYR A 295 -4.59 -20.47 26.04
N GLU A 296 -5.18 -21.63 25.72
CA GLU A 296 -6.00 -21.83 24.51
C GLU A 296 -7.18 -20.86 24.44
N ARG A 297 -7.86 -20.59 25.56
CA ARG A 297 -8.91 -19.56 25.63
C ARG A 297 -8.37 -18.17 25.33
N GLY A 298 -7.17 -17.83 25.82
CA GLY A 298 -6.49 -16.58 25.50
C GLY A 298 -6.18 -16.44 24.01
N CYS A 299 -5.59 -17.47 23.41
CA CYS A 299 -5.32 -17.54 21.97
C CYS A 299 -6.60 -17.41 21.14
N GLN A 300 -7.70 -18.05 21.54
CA GLN A 300 -8.98 -17.95 20.84
C GLN A 300 -9.58 -16.54 20.90
N ARG A 301 -9.44 -15.84 22.03
CA ARG A 301 -9.87 -14.42 22.14
C ARG A 301 -9.07 -13.54 21.21
N LEU A 302 -7.74 -13.74 21.14
CA LEU A 302 -6.88 -13.02 20.23
C LEU A 302 -7.28 -13.28 18.78
N LYS A 303 -7.46 -14.55 18.39
CA LYS A 303 -7.88 -14.95 17.04
C LYS A 303 -9.17 -14.24 16.61
N LYS A 304 -10.21 -14.25 17.46
CA LYS A 304 -11.48 -13.55 17.16
C LYS A 304 -11.33 -12.05 16.92
N ARG A 305 -10.39 -11.38 17.60
CA ARG A 305 -10.14 -9.94 17.39
C ARG A 305 -9.40 -9.68 16.07
N ILE A 306 -8.46 -10.56 15.73
CA ILE A 306 -7.72 -10.53 14.48
C ILE A 306 -8.64 -10.80 13.28
N GLU A 307 -9.57 -11.76 13.40
CA GLU A 307 -10.57 -12.07 12.36
C GLU A 307 -11.35 -10.81 11.91
N VAL A 308 -11.75 -9.93 12.82
CA VAL A 308 -12.44 -8.67 12.48
C VAL A 308 -11.58 -7.76 11.61
N VAL A 309 -10.29 -7.67 11.90
CA VAL A 309 -9.33 -6.88 11.10
C VAL A 309 -9.15 -7.51 9.72
N GLU A 310 -9.01 -8.83 9.66
CA GLU A 310 -8.88 -9.58 8.41
C GLU A 310 -10.13 -9.44 7.52
N GLU A 311 -11.33 -9.47 8.10
CA GLU A 311 -12.57 -9.26 7.36
C GLU A 311 -12.63 -7.88 6.71
N LEU A 312 -12.21 -6.83 7.43
CA LEU A 312 -12.15 -5.46 6.88
C LEU A 312 -11.10 -5.35 5.76
N GLN A 313 -9.95 -5.99 5.94
CA GLN A 313 -8.91 -6.09 4.91
C GLN A 313 -9.44 -6.79 3.64
N VAL A 314 -10.12 -7.92 3.78
CA VAL A 314 -10.74 -8.62 2.64
C VAL A 314 -11.84 -7.77 1.99
N GLN A 315 -12.62 -7.00 2.76
CA GLN A 315 -13.61 -6.07 2.21
C GLN A 315 -12.97 -4.98 1.34
N ILE A 316 -11.84 -4.42 1.76
CA ILE A 316 -11.07 -3.46 0.96
C ILE A 316 -10.60 -4.12 -0.36
N LEU A 317 -10.04 -5.33 -0.30
CA LEU A 317 -9.66 -6.08 -1.51
C LEU A 317 -10.84 -6.34 -2.43
N ARG A 318 -12.00 -6.70 -1.88
CA ARG A 318 -13.21 -6.89 -2.68
C ARG A 318 -13.62 -5.61 -3.41
N LEU A 319 -13.55 -4.45 -2.77
CA LEU A 319 -13.83 -3.17 -3.43
C LEU A 319 -12.87 -2.91 -4.59
N MET A 320 -11.57 -3.17 -4.41
CA MET A 320 -10.55 -2.95 -5.44
C MET A 320 -10.67 -3.95 -6.60
N LEU A 321 -11.07 -5.19 -6.31
CA LEU A 321 -11.30 -6.24 -7.30
C LEU A 321 -12.70 -6.20 -7.92
N ASN A 322 -13.44 -5.11 -7.74
CA ASN A 322 -14.76 -4.95 -8.32
C ASN A 322 -14.70 -4.82 -9.85
N ASN A 323 -15.57 -5.55 -10.54
CA ASN A 323 -15.72 -5.54 -12.00
C ASN A 323 -17.12 -5.09 -12.45
N LYS A 324 -17.94 -4.55 -11.53
CA LYS A 324 -19.31 -4.06 -11.79
C LYS A 324 -19.43 -2.54 -11.66
N ASP A 325 -18.34 -1.82 -11.88
CA ASP A 325 -18.34 -0.36 -11.84
C ASP A 325 -19.23 0.21 -12.96
N LYS A 326 -20.05 1.23 -12.65
CA LYS A 326 -21.08 1.74 -13.58
C LYS A 326 -20.64 2.97 -14.37
N GLY A 327 -19.54 3.62 -13.98
CA GLY A 327 -18.98 4.80 -14.64
C GLY A 327 -18.13 4.46 -15.86
N THR A 328 -17.93 5.47 -16.72
CA THR A 328 -17.05 5.40 -17.90
C THR A 328 -15.61 5.07 -17.51
N GLY A 329 -14.90 4.26 -18.32
CA GLY A 329 -13.50 3.88 -18.12
C GLY A 329 -13.28 2.43 -17.66
N GLU A 330 -12.02 2.06 -17.45
CA GLU A 330 -11.59 0.73 -17.03
C GLU A 330 -12.17 0.34 -15.65
N ALA A 331 -12.56 -0.92 -15.46
CA ALA A 331 -13.09 -1.38 -14.17
C ALA A 331 -11.97 -1.47 -13.12
N SER A 332 -12.32 -1.24 -11.85
CA SER A 332 -11.36 -1.20 -10.71
C SER A 332 -10.45 -2.42 -10.68
N ARG A 333 -10.98 -3.61 -10.99
CA ARG A 333 -10.21 -4.86 -11.04
C ARG A 333 -9.06 -4.83 -12.04
N TYR A 334 -9.27 -4.29 -13.23
CA TYR A 334 -8.21 -4.26 -14.25
C TYR A 334 -7.13 -3.23 -13.89
N ILE A 335 -7.53 -2.06 -13.36
CA ILE A 335 -6.58 -1.08 -12.81
C ILE A 335 -5.72 -1.73 -11.70
N PHE A 336 -6.34 -2.48 -10.79
CA PHE A 336 -5.64 -3.24 -9.75
C PHE A 336 -4.68 -4.28 -10.36
N LEU A 337 -5.15 -5.07 -11.32
CA LEU A 337 -4.35 -6.13 -11.96
C LEU A 337 -3.10 -5.56 -12.64
N ASN A 338 -3.23 -4.45 -13.38
CA ASN A 338 -2.11 -3.78 -14.04
C ASN A 338 -1.05 -3.32 -13.01
N LYS A 339 -1.50 -2.71 -11.90
CA LYS A 339 -0.61 -2.31 -10.80
C LYS A 339 0.02 -3.51 -10.09
N PHE A 340 -0.74 -4.60 -9.91
CA PHE A 340 -0.25 -5.83 -9.29
C PHE A 340 0.78 -6.56 -10.17
N ARG A 341 0.64 -6.55 -11.50
CA ARG A 341 1.66 -7.09 -12.40
C ARG A 341 2.95 -6.29 -12.35
N LYS A 342 2.85 -4.95 -12.38
CA LYS A 342 4.01 -4.06 -12.22
C LYS A 342 4.74 -4.29 -10.89
N PHE A 343 4.00 -4.53 -9.81
CA PHE A 343 4.59 -4.90 -8.52
C PHE A 343 5.47 -6.15 -8.59
N LEU A 344 4.93 -7.21 -9.19
CA LEU A 344 5.65 -8.46 -9.25
C LEU A 344 6.88 -8.34 -10.17
N GLN A 345 6.81 -7.52 -11.21
CA GLN A 345 7.96 -7.15 -12.06
C GLN A 345 9.07 -6.52 -11.23
N GLU A 346 8.75 -5.47 -10.47
CA GLU A 346 9.71 -4.76 -9.61
C GLU A 346 10.37 -5.67 -8.56
N ASN A 347 9.65 -6.71 -8.09
CA ASN A 347 10.20 -7.69 -7.15
C ASN A 347 10.96 -8.84 -7.83
N ALA A 348 10.63 -9.17 -9.08
CA ALA A 348 11.34 -10.18 -9.86
C ALA A 348 12.70 -9.67 -10.37
N SER A 349 12.79 -8.40 -10.79
CA SER A 349 14.00 -7.80 -11.36
C SER A 349 15.08 -7.44 -10.32
N ASN A 350 14.74 -7.33 -9.03
CA ASN A 350 15.67 -6.90 -7.97
C ASN A 350 16.48 -8.04 -7.30
N ARG A 351 16.75 -9.15 -8.02
CA ARG A 351 17.46 -10.33 -7.47
C ARG A 351 18.87 -10.06 -6.89
N GLY A 352 19.45 -8.89 -7.13
CA GLY A 352 20.81 -8.54 -6.70
C GLY A 352 20.95 -7.49 -5.57
N ASN A 353 19.87 -6.83 -5.12
CA ASN A 353 19.99 -5.73 -4.14
C ASN A 353 18.94 -5.84 -3.01
N PRO A 354 19.34 -5.97 -1.73
CA PRO A 354 18.45 -6.31 -0.62
C PRO A 354 17.63 -5.13 -0.05
N THR A 355 17.51 -4.01 -0.78
CA THR A 355 16.46 -3.02 -0.50
C THR A 355 15.13 -3.59 -0.94
N VAL A 356 14.61 -4.57 -0.17
CA VAL A 356 13.27 -5.10 -0.36
C VAL A 356 12.31 -3.94 -0.21
N LEU A 357 11.70 -3.58 -1.33
CA LEU A 357 10.82 -2.45 -1.56
C LEU A 357 9.61 -2.48 -0.58
N CYS A 358 9.10 -3.66 -0.23
CA CYS A 358 8.08 -3.88 0.81
C CYS A 358 8.64 -4.85 1.86
N PRO A 359 8.51 -4.61 3.18
CA PRO A 359 9.06 -5.56 4.14
C PRO A 359 8.40 -6.94 3.89
N PRO A 360 9.20 -8.01 3.78
CA PRO A 360 8.69 -9.29 3.29
C PRO A 360 7.49 -9.86 4.07
N GLU A 361 7.35 -9.53 5.36
CA GLU A 361 6.30 -10.04 6.24
C GLU A 361 4.89 -9.57 5.83
N TYR A 362 4.80 -8.46 5.11
CA TYR A 362 3.53 -7.91 4.60
C TYR A 362 2.93 -8.80 3.50
N MET A 363 3.78 -9.51 2.77
CA MET A 363 3.40 -10.35 1.62
C MET A 363 2.60 -11.58 2.02
N VAL A 364 2.94 -12.18 3.16
CA VAL A 364 2.26 -13.38 3.67
C VAL A 364 0.79 -13.07 3.97
N CYS A 365 0.54 -12.04 4.78
CA CYS A 365 -0.82 -11.62 5.11
C CYS A 365 -1.61 -11.21 3.86
N PHE A 366 -1.00 -10.42 2.98
CA PHE A 366 -1.62 -9.97 1.74
C PHE A 366 -2.02 -11.13 0.83
N MET A 367 -1.14 -12.11 0.63
CA MET A 367 -1.42 -13.31 -0.18
C MET A 367 -2.68 -14.02 0.32
N HIS A 368 -2.77 -14.32 1.62
CA HIS A 368 -3.94 -14.97 2.19
C HIS A 368 -5.23 -14.17 2.01
N ARG A 369 -5.17 -12.84 2.19
CA ARG A 369 -6.37 -11.98 2.03
C ARG A 369 -6.78 -11.90 0.56
N LEU A 370 -5.79 -11.88 -0.35
CA LEU A 370 -6.01 -11.89 -1.80
C LEU A 370 -6.60 -13.21 -2.28
N ILE A 371 -6.11 -14.36 -1.80
CA ILE A 371 -6.70 -15.69 -2.05
C ILE A 371 -8.17 -15.69 -1.62
N THR A 372 -8.46 -15.24 -0.40
CA THR A 372 -9.84 -15.16 0.11
C THR A 372 -10.74 -14.28 -0.79
N ALA A 373 -10.24 -13.13 -1.23
CA ALA A 373 -10.99 -12.23 -2.10
C ALA A 373 -11.23 -12.83 -3.50
N VAL A 374 -10.20 -13.41 -4.12
CA VAL A 374 -10.28 -14.05 -5.45
C VAL A 374 -11.25 -15.22 -5.43
N ARG A 375 -11.13 -16.12 -4.44
CA ARG A 375 -12.05 -17.26 -4.27
C ARG A 375 -13.50 -16.81 -4.15
N SER A 376 -13.75 -15.72 -3.41
CA SER A 376 -15.12 -15.19 -3.27
C SER A 376 -15.74 -14.72 -4.58
N TYR A 377 -14.95 -14.08 -5.46
CA TYR A 377 -15.42 -13.68 -6.80
C TYR A 377 -15.54 -14.88 -7.74
N TRP A 378 -14.62 -15.84 -7.66
CA TRP A 378 -14.64 -17.07 -8.45
C TRP A 378 -15.91 -17.87 -8.18
N ASP A 379 -16.25 -18.10 -6.91
CA ASP A 379 -17.44 -18.87 -6.52
C ASP A 379 -18.74 -18.05 -6.71
N GLU A 380 -18.69 -16.72 -6.77
CA GLU A 380 -19.80 -15.90 -7.25
C GLU A 380 -20.03 -16.07 -8.76
N GLY A 381 -18.95 -16.17 -9.54
CA GLY A 381 -18.99 -16.47 -10.98
C GLY A 381 -19.60 -17.85 -11.26
N LYS A 382 -19.17 -18.89 -10.53
CA LYS A 382 -19.74 -20.24 -10.61
C LYS A 382 -21.24 -20.26 -10.34
N ARG A 383 -21.72 -19.51 -9.34
CA ARG A 383 -23.16 -19.41 -9.06
C ARG A 383 -23.97 -18.81 -10.22
N LYS A 384 -23.33 -18.06 -11.12
CA LYS A 384 -23.97 -17.44 -12.29
C LYS A 384 -23.83 -18.25 -13.58
N SER A 385 -22.79 -19.09 -13.68
CA SER A 385 -22.52 -19.92 -14.86
C SER A 385 -22.41 -21.39 -14.46
N ALA A 386 -23.38 -22.20 -14.89
CA ALA A 386 -23.44 -23.63 -14.57
C ALA A 386 -22.26 -24.44 -15.14
N GLY A 387 -21.53 -23.91 -16.12
CA GLY A 387 -20.33 -24.53 -16.70
C GLY A 387 -19.00 -24.12 -16.07
N ALA A 388 -18.99 -23.19 -15.09
CA ALA A 388 -17.77 -22.73 -14.44
C ALA A 388 -17.35 -23.65 -13.29
N ILE A 389 -16.04 -23.86 -13.14
CA ILE A 389 -15.48 -24.74 -12.11
C ILE A 389 -15.46 -24.08 -10.72
N SER A 390 -15.43 -24.88 -9.66
CA SER A 390 -15.31 -24.32 -8.29
C SER A 390 -13.95 -23.69 -8.07
N SER A 391 -13.86 -22.71 -7.15
CA SER A 391 -12.56 -22.25 -6.67
C SER A 391 -11.71 -23.41 -6.11
N GLU A 392 -12.32 -24.44 -5.54
CA GLU A 392 -11.63 -25.65 -5.07
C GLU A 392 -10.99 -26.48 -6.17
N GLU A 393 -11.43 -26.31 -7.43
CA GLU A 393 -10.95 -26.99 -8.62
C GLU A 393 -10.07 -26.10 -9.51
N ALA A 394 -9.77 -24.88 -9.06
CA ALA A 394 -9.03 -23.90 -9.82
C ALA A 394 -7.65 -24.41 -10.30
N TYR A 395 -7.30 -24.01 -11.51
CA TYR A 395 -5.99 -24.19 -12.14
C TYR A 395 -5.76 -23.06 -13.15
N VAL A 396 -4.50 -22.86 -13.56
CA VAL A 396 -4.15 -21.91 -14.63
C VAL A 396 -4.07 -22.68 -15.95
N PRO A 397 -4.83 -22.31 -16.99
CA PRO A 397 -4.79 -23.02 -18.27
C PRO A 397 -3.40 -22.97 -18.91
N PRO A 398 -2.83 -24.10 -19.36
CA PRO A 398 -1.49 -24.14 -19.95
C PRO A 398 -1.32 -23.24 -21.18
N GLN A 399 -2.41 -22.94 -21.89
CA GLN A 399 -2.46 -22.02 -23.03
C GLN A 399 -1.85 -20.65 -22.70
N VAL A 400 -1.98 -20.20 -21.45
CA VAL A 400 -1.46 -18.92 -20.97
C VAL A 400 0.07 -18.86 -21.07
N PHE A 401 0.76 -19.99 -21.01
CA PHE A 401 2.22 -20.04 -20.96
C PHE A 401 2.90 -19.93 -22.32
N TYR A 402 2.18 -20.22 -23.41
CA TYR A 402 2.71 -20.22 -24.77
C TYR A 402 1.98 -19.31 -25.75
N ASN A 403 0.87 -18.68 -25.34
CA ASN A 403 0.13 -17.73 -26.20
C ASN A 403 0.75 -16.32 -26.27
N GLY A 404 1.84 -16.06 -25.53
CA GLY A 404 2.54 -14.77 -25.51
C GLY A 404 1.79 -13.61 -24.84
N LYS A 405 0.63 -13.84 -24.23
CA LYS A 405 -0.19 -12.78 -23.61
C LYS A 405 0.28 -12.38 -22.21
N VAL A 406 1.10 -13.20 -21.56
CA VAL A 406 1.60 -12.96 -20.20
C VAL A 406 3.11 -12.90 -20.23
N ASP A 407 3.64 -11.75 -19.84
CA ASP A 407 5.07 -11.59 -19.58
C ASP A 407 5.41 -12.08 -18.16
N TYR A 408 6.52 -12.79 -18.07
CA TYR A 408 7.06 -13.35 -16.84
C TYR A 408 8.47 -12.82 -16.55
N PHE A 409 8.85 -11.67 -17.11
CA PHE A 409 10.06 -10.92 -16.73
C PHE A 409 11.34 -11.76 -16.80
N ASP A 410 11.51 -12.48 -17.92
CA ASP A 410 12.64 -13.39 -18.18
C ASP A 410 12.82 -14.56 -17.17
N LEU A 411 11.80 -14.86 -16.36
CA LEU A 411 11.79 -16.05 -15.53
C LEU A 411 11.92 -17.32 -16.39
N GLN A 412 12.74 -18.28 -15.93
CA GLN A 412 12.98 -19.53 -16.64
C GLN A 412 11.71 -20.36 -16.84
N ARG A 413 11.66 -21.08 -17.97
CA ARG A 413 10.67 -22.12 -18.27
C ARG A 413 11.33 -23.49 -18.13
N LEU A 414 10.53 -24.54 -18.04
CA LEU A 414 11.04 -25.91 -17.90
C LEU A 414 12.00 -26.31 -19.03
N GLY A 415 11.74 -25.88 -20.27
CA GLY A 415 12.64 -26.14 -21.39
C GLY A 415 13.64 -25.00 -21.69
N GLY A 416 13.88 -24.10 -20.74
CA GLY A 416 14.88 -23.04 -20.84
C GLY A 416 14.31 -21.66 -21.19
N LEU A 417 15.07 -20.88 -21.96
CA LEU A 417 14.70 -19.51 -22.32
C LEU A 417 13.51 -19.49 -23.29
N LEU A 418 12.61 -18.52 -23.11
CA LEU A 418 11.41 -18.39 -23.95
C LEU A 418 11.77 -18.21 -25.43
N SER A 419 12.82 -17.46 -25.74
CA SER A 419 13.33 -17.28 -27.11
C SER A 419 13.79 -18.59 -27.74
N HIS A 420 14.52 -19.41 -26.99
CA HIS A 420 14.95 -20.75 -27.42
C HIS A 420 13.77 -21.68 -27.68
N LEU A 421 12.76 -21.66 -26.80
CA LEU A 421 11.57 -22.49 -26.93
C LEU A 421 10.71 -22.09 -28.14
N LYS A 422 10.50 -20.79 -28.35
CA LYS A 422 9.80 -20.28 -29.54
C LYS A 422 10.48 -20.73 -30.84
N LYS A 423 11.82 -20.75 -30.87
CA LYS A 423 12.60 -21.20 -32.04
C LYS A 423 12.51 -22.71 -32.26
N THR A 424 12.63 -23.49 -31.18
CA THR A 424 12.75 -24.96 -31.24
C THR A 424 11.38 -25.63 -31.44
N LEU A 425 10.31 -25.07 -30.89
CA LEU A 425 8.95 -25.62 -30.92
C LEU A 425 7.99 -24.81 -31.81
N LYS A 426 8.52 -24.10 -32.81
CA LYS A 426 7.74 -23.24 -33.70
C LYS A 426 6.61 -23.97 -34.44
N ASP A 427 6.87 -25.20 -34.88
CA ASP A 427 5.92 -25.98 -35.70
C ASP A 427 4.78 -26.52 -34.81
N ASP A 428 5.12 -26.90 -33.57
CA ASP A 428 4.14 -27.28 -32.54
C ASP A 428 3.28 -26.09 -32.10
N LEU A 429 3.88 -24.91 -31.93
CA LEU A 429 3.15 -23.66 -31.67
C LEU A 429 2.20 -23.30 -32.82
N ALA A 430 2.65 -23.41 -34.06
CA ALA A 430 1.82 -23.13 -35.23
C ALA A 430 0.63 -24.11 -35.30
N SER A 431 0.87 -25.39 -35.04
CA SER A 431 -0.18 -26.43 -35.10
C SER A 431 -1.24 -26.33 -34.01
N LYS A 432 -0.87 -25.91 -32.79
CA LYS A 432 -1.78 -25.81 -31.64
C LYS A 432 -2.34 -24.42 -31.37
N ALA A 433 -1.69 -23.37 -31.87
CA ALA A 433 -2.06 -22.00 -31.55
C ALA A 433 -2.38 -21.13 -32.77
N ASN A 434 -2.20 -21.63 -34.02
CA ASN A 434 -2.34 -20.83 -35.25
C ASN A 434 -1.58 -19.47 -35.14
N ILE A 435 -0.44 -19.47 -34.45
CA ILE A 435 0.40 -18.29 -34.24
C ILE A 435 1.33 -18.13 -35.45
N ILE A 436 1.19 -17.04 -36.20
CA ILE A 436 2.16 -16.64 -37.22
C ILE A 436 3.32 -15.93 -36.51
N ILE A 437 4.51 -16.53 -36.55
CA ILE A 437 5.74 -15.96 -35.98
C ILE A 437 6.35 -15.01 -37.03
N ASP A 438 6.67 -13.77 -36.64
CA ASP A 438 7.36 -12.80 -37.51
C ASP A 438 8.79 -13.30 -37.82
N PRO A 439 9.18 -13.46 -39.11
CA PRO A 439 10.52 -13.88 -39.49
C PRO A 439 11.65 -12.97 -38.97
N ALA A 440 11.37 -11.69 -38.65
CA ALA A 440 12.37 -10.73 -38.20
C ALA A 440 12.97 -11.07 -36.81
N GLU A 441 12.22 -11.73 -35.92
CA GLU A 441 12.72 -12.11 -34.59
C GLU A 441 13.63 -13.35 -34.61
N ILE A 442 13.58 -14.17 -35.65
CA ILE A 442 14.41 -15.38 -35.75
C ILE A 442 15.89 -15.01 -35.96
N GLN A 443 16.18 -13.79 -36.42
CA GLN A 443 17.52 -13.28 -36.71
C GLN A 443 18.14 -12.44 -35.57
N ALA A 444 17.35 -11.94 -34.61
CA ALA A 444 17.84 -11.01 -33.58
C ALA A 444 18.66 -11.66 -32.44
N ALA A 445 18.90 -12.98 -32.50
CA ALA A 445 19.74 -13.71 -31.56
C ALA A 445 21.00 -14.25 -32.28
N SER A 446 21.85 -13.36 -32.78
CA SER A 446 23.26 -13.67 -32.99
C SER A 446 24.02 -13.40 -31.69
N MET A 447 24.93 -14.32 -31.37
CA MET A 447 25.59 -14.47 -30.07
C MET A 447 26.84 -13.58 -29.93
N ASP A 448 26.88 -12.45 -30.65
CA ASP A 448 28.02 -11.53 -30.70
C ASP A 448 27.51 -10.13 -30.39
N ASP A 449 27.63 -9.71 -29.12
CA ASP A 449 27.78 -8.32 -28.65
C ASP A 449 27.85 -8.39 -27.11
N LEU A 450 28.97 -8.92 -26.61
CA LEU A 450 29.43 -8.64 -25.26
C LEU A 450 30.37 -7.45 -25.37
N ASP A 451 29.88 -6.26 -25.08
CA ASP A 451 30.75 -5.15 -24.68
C ASP A 451 30.33 -4.65 -23.30
N GLU A 452 31.33 -4.67 -22.42
CA GLU A 452 31.37 -4.07 -21.10
C GLU A 452 31.25 -2.56 -21.24
N ASP A 453 30.17 -1.95 -20.72
CA ASP A 453 30.20 -0.57 -20.21
C ASP A 453 28.83 -0.17 -19.66
N GLU A 454 28.62 -0.27 -18.34
CA GLU A 454 27.60 0.56 -17.68
C GLU A 454 27.88 0.79 -16.18
N GLU A 455 29.12 1.20 -15.84
CA GLU A 455 29.48 1.68 -14.50
C GLU A 455 29.55 3.21 -14.42
N SER A 456 28.49 3.93 -14.83
CA SER A 456 28.42 5.38 -14.55
C SER A 456 27.04 5.96 -14.17
N GLY A 457 25.93 5.23 -14.40
CA GLY A 457 24.59 5.70 -14.02
C GLY A 457 24.21 5.48 -12.53
N ALA A 458 24.80 4.47 -11.88
CA ALA A 458 24.40 4.05 -10.53
C ALA A 458 24.86 5.01 -9.41
N ALA A 459 25.89 5.83 -9.66
CA ALA A 459 26.43 6.77 -8.67
C ALA A 459 25.59 8.06 -8.55
N GLN A 460 25.05 8.57 -9.66
CA GLN A 460 24.19 9.77 -9.66
C GLN A 460 22.81 9.49 -9.05
N VAL A 461 22.25 8.31 -9.27
CA VAL A 461 20.96 7.89 -8.68
C VAL A 461 21.08 7.66 -7.15
N LYS A 462 22.22 7.15 -6.67
CA LYS A 462 22.50 6.95 -5.22
C LYS A 462 22.51 8.25 -4.41
N LEU A 463 23.05 9.35 -4.97
CA LEU A 463 23.07 10.66 -4.31
C LEU A 463 21.69 11.32 -4.33
N LEU A 464 20.91 11.13 -5.41
CA LEU A 464 19.57 11.66 -5.56
C LEU A 464 18.57 11.03 -4.57
N TRP A 465 18.62 9.71 -4.35
CA TRP A 465 17.72 9.02 -3.40
C TRP A 465 18.03 9.34 -1.93
N ARG A 466 19.32 9.52 -1.59
CA ARG A 466 19.72 9.91 -0.23
C ARG A 466 19.33 11.36 0.08
N TRP A 467 19.30 12.22 -0.93
CA TRP A 467 18.80 13.59 -0.82
C TRP A 467 17.25 13.65 -0.73
N LEU A 468 16.53 12.74 -1.40
CA LEU A 468 15.06 12.66 -1.37
C LEU A 468 14.48 12.09 -0.06
N ALA A 469 15.24 11.30 0.69
CA ALA A 469 14.82 10.79 1.99
C ALA A 469 14.85 11.85 3.11
N ASP A 470 15.71 12.87 2.97
CA ASP A 470 15.95 13.89 3.99
C ASP A 470 15.24 15.24 3.69
N ALA A 471 14.83 15.50 2.44
CA ALA A 471 14.21 16.75 2.05
C ALA A 471 12.67 16.67 1.95
N ASN A 472 11.99 17.37 2.85
CA ASN A 472 10.55 17.49 2.99
C ASN A 472 9.91 18.38 1.89
N LEU A 473 10.15 18.08 0.60
CA LEU A 473 9.69 18.88 -0.54
C LEU A 473 8.83 18.04 -1.50
N LEU A 474 7.51 18.15 -1.34
CA LEU A 474 6.51 17.74 -2.32
C LEU A 474 6.25 18.91 -3.28
N ASN A 475 6.91 18.90 -4.44
CA ASN A 475 6.36 19.42 -5.70
C ASN A 475 7.40 19.24 -6.81
N MET A 476 7.33 18.10 -7.50
CA MET A 476 7.80 18.00 -8.87
C MET A 476 7.00 16.89 -9.56
N SER A 477 6.07 17.30 -10.41
CA SER A 477 5.43 16.45 -11.39
C SER A 477 6.43 16.18 -12.52
N PHE A 478 7.01 14.99 -12.56
CA PHE A 478 7.61 14.48 -13.78
C PHE A 478 6.52 13.72 -14.54
N THR A 479 5.98 14.35 -15.58
CA THR A 479 5.32 13.64 -16.68
C THR A 479 6.42 12.93 -17.46
N PHE A 480 6.60 11.64 -17.22
CA PHE A 480 7.25 10.80 -18.21
C PHE A 480 6.19 10.53 -19.27
N GLU A 481 6.38 11.12 -20.46
CA GLU A 481 5.63 10.69 -21.63
C GLU A 481 5.75 9.18 -21.74
N GLY A 482 4.60 8.52 -21.90
CA GLY A 482 4.56 7.09 -22.08
C GLY A 482 5.48 6.73 -23.23
N SER A 483 6.59 6.06 -22.92
CA SER A 483 7.19 5.17 -23.91
C SER A 483 6.06 4.24 -24.32
N HIS A 484 5.61 4.44 -25.57
CA HIS A 484 4.64 3.58 -26.22
C HIS A 484 5.01 2.15 -25.86
N GLY A 485 4.06 1.43 -25.25
CA GLY A 485 4.17 0.00 -25.12
C GLY A 485 4.61 -0.55 -26.46
N ASN A 486 5.48 -1.56 -26.43
CA ASN A 486 5.89 -2.29 -27.62
C ASN A 486 4.64 -3.01 -28.19
N ASP A 487 3.73 -2.26 -28.81
CA ASP A 487 2.58 -2.68 -29.61
C ASP A 487 3.09 -3.14 -30.98
N GLY A 488 4.09 -4.02 -30.95
CA GLY A 488 4.80 -4.46 -32.13
C GLY A 488 5.24 -5.89 -31.97
N LEU A 489 4.34 -6.82 -31.66
CA LEU A 489 4.64 -8.25 -31.75
C LEU A 489 3.32 -9.03 -31.83
N LEU A 490 3.12 -9.80 -32.91
CA LEU A 490 1.96 -10.62 -33.26
C LEU A 490 0.91 -9.95 -34.18
N LEU A 491 1.15 -10.00 -35.49
CA LEU A 491 0.10 -9.88 -36.51
C LEU A 491 -0.67 -11.21 -36.61
N GLY A 492 -1.63 -11.42 -35.70
CA GLY A 492 -2.58 -12.52 -35.79
C GLY A 492 -3.27 -12.83 -34.46
N ARG A 493 -4.61 -12.75 -34.43
CA ARG A 493 -5.41 -13.30 -33.32
C ARG A 493 -5.47 -14.83 -33.47
N PRO A 494 -5.14 -15.62 -32.43
CA PRO A 494 -5.61 -17.00 -32.37
C PRO A 494 -7.13 -16.99 -32.39
N LEU A 495 -7.75 -17.82 -33.22
CA LEU A 495 -9.16 -18.17 -33.05
C LEU A 495 -9.29 -18.86 -31.68
N GLU A 496 -10.15 -18.32 -30.82
CA GLU A 496 -10.49 -18.91 -29.53
C GLU A 496 -10.92 -20.37 -29.78
N GLU A 497 -10.13 -21.34 -29.31
CA GLU A 497 -10.71 -22.65 -29.00
C GLU A 497 -11.92 -22.40 -28.10
N PRO A 498 -13.01 -23.20 -28.18
CA PRO A 498 -14.17 -23.02 -27.33
C PRO A 498 -13.78 -23.34 -25.88
N ASP A 499 -13.15 -22.38 -25.20
CA ASP A 499 -12.82 -22.43 -23.80
C ASP A 499 -14.16 -22.57 -23.08
N GLN A 500 -14.39 -23.72 -22.45
CA GLN A 500 -15.32 -23.74 -21.34
C GLN A 500 -14.84 -22.66 -20.36
N PRO A 501 -15.63 -21.62 -20.07
CA PRO A 501 -15.13 -20.50 -19.29
C PRO A 501 -14.93 -20.96 -17.85
N ILE A 502 -13.70 -21.36 -17.55
CA ILE A 502 -13.21 -21.77 -16.22
C ILE A 502 -13.58 -20.69 -15.19
N THR A 503 -13.28 -19.43 -15.53
CA THR A 503 -13.68 -18.21 -14.81
C THR A 503 -13.41 -16.97 -15.69
N GLU A 504 -13.60 -15.76 -15.14
CA GLU A 504 -13.20 -14.51 -15.78
C GLU A 504 -11.67 -14.42 -15.95
N LYS A 505 -11.18 -14.06 -17.15
CA LYS A 505 -9.74 -13.96 -17.47
C LYS A 505 -8.94 -13.13 -16.46
N SER A 506 -9.50 -12.02 -16.00
CA SER A 506 -8.86 -11.16 -14.98
C SER A 506 -8.60 -11.88 -13.66
N LEU A 507 -9.46 -12.83 -13.26
CA LEU A 507 -9.25 -13.63 -12.04
C LEU A 507 -8.15 -14.69 -12.24
N LEU A 508 -8.02 -15.26 -13.44
CA LEU A 508 -6.92 -16.16 -13.79
C LEU A 508 -5.56 -15.44 -13.75
N GLU A 509 -5.51 -14.22 -14.28
CA GLU A 509 -4.26 -13.43 -14.25
C GLU A 509 -3.87 -13.02 -12.82
N ILE A 510 -4.84 -12.74 -11.94
CA ILE A 510 -4.57 -12.52 -10.51
C ILE A 510 -4.10 -13.83 -9.85
N LEU A 511 -4.71 -14.97 -10.16
CA LEU A 511 -4.29 -16.29 -9.64
C LEU A 511 -2.84 -16.60 -10.00
N ASP A 512 -2.47 -16.44 -11.27
CA ASP A 512 -1.09 -16.60 -11.74
C ASP A 512 -0.13 -15.66 -10.98
N GLY A 513 -0.53 -14.40 -10.76
CA GLY A 513 0.23 -13.46 -9.94
C GLY A 513 0.37 -13.87 -8.46
N ILE A 514 -0.63 -14.55 -7.87
CA ILE A 514 -0.52 -15.12 -6.51
C ILE A 514 0.54 -16.22 -6.46
N VAL A 515 0.57 -17.11 -7.46
CA VAL A 515 1.59 -18.18 -7.55
C VAL A 515 2.98 -17.57 -7.66
N MET A 516 3.16 -16.57 -8.52
CA MET A 516 4.42 -15.85 -8.67
C MET A 516 4.84 -15.12 -7.38
N MET A 517 3.88 -14.46 -6.71
CA MET A 517 4.12 -13.80 -5.41
C MET A 517 4.63 -14.78 -4.35
N TYR A 518 4.08 -16.00 -4.32
CA TYR A 518 4.53 -17.04 -3.39
C TYR A 518 6.00 -17.41 -3.64
N ASN A 519 6.35 -17.62 -4.91
CA ASN A 519 7.71 -17.94 -5.34
C ASN A 519 8.72 -16.83 -4.98
N LEU A 520 8.34 -15.57 -5.19
CA LEU A 520 9.25 -14.43 -5.03
C LEU A 520 9.59 -14.13 -3.56
N SER A 521 8.65 -14.30 -2.62
CA SER A 521 8.88 -13.84 -1.23
C SER A 521 8.19 -14.63 -0.12
N VAL A 522 6.95 -15.09 -0.32
CA VAL A 522 6.11 -15.63 0.77
C VAL A 522 6.74 -16.85 1.42
N HIS A 523 7.25 -17.80 0.63
CA HIS A 523 7.81 -19.05 1.17
C HIS A 523 8.95 -18.79 2.17
N GLN A 524 9.89 -17.93 1.79
CA GLN A 524 11.04 -17.59 2.64
C GLN A 524 10.60 -16.95 3.96
N GLN A 525 9.52 -16.15 3.95
CA GLN A 525 9.02 -15.51 5.17
C GLN A 525 8.29 -16.45 6.10
N LEU A 526 7.58 -17.44 5.56
CA LEU A 526 7.03 -18.51 6.38
C LEU A 526 8.18 -19.18 7.15
N GLY A 527 9.27 -19.56 6.47
CA GLY A 527 10.44 -20.16 7.14
C GLY A 527 11.00 -19.31 8.30
N LYS A 528 11.16 -17.99 8.11
CA LYS A 528 11.67 -17.10 9.17
C LYS A 528 10.80 -17.01 10.42
N MET A 529 9.48 -17.18 10.28
CA MET A 529 8.55 -17.08 11.40
C MET A 529 8.49 -18.35 12.25
N VAL A 530 8.94 -19.49 11.72
CA VAL A 530 9.07 -20.75 12.49
C VAL A 530 10.12 -20.65 13.59
N VAL A 531 11.16 -19.84 13.39
CA VAL A 531 12.26 -19.64 14.36
C VAL A 531 11.74 -19.26 15.75
N VAL A 532 10.62 -18.54 15.85
CA VAL A 532 10.03 -18.19 17.16
C VAL A 532 9.50 -19.44 17.89
N SER A 533 8.99 -20.42 17.16
CA SER A 533 8.59 -21.72 17.72
C SER A 533 9.81 -22.52 18.19
N ASP A 534 10.89 -22.50 17.40
CA ASP A 534 12.15 -23.16 17.76
C ASP A 534 12.74 -22.53 19.03
N ASP A 535 12.75 -21.19 19.13
CA ASP A 535 13.16 -20.47 20.34
C ASP A 535 12.31 -20.89 21.55
N VAL A 536 10.97 -20.98 21.41
CA VAL A 536 10.09 -21.43 22.50
C VAL A 536 10.48 -22.83 22.98
N HIS A 537 10.77 -23.73 22.03
CA HIS A 537 11.18 -25.10 22.35
C HIS A 537 12.53 -25.13 23.08
N GLU A 538 13.55 -24.43 22.57
CA GLU A 538 14.88 -24.37 23.17
C GLU A 538 14.84 -23.83 24.61
N TYR A 539 14.11 -22.72 24.83
CA TYR A 539 13.95 -22.15 26.17
C TYR A 539 13.13 -23.05 27.10
N ALA A 540 12.16 -23.83 26.59
CA ALA A 540 11.40 -24.79 27.39
C ALA A 540 12.29 -25.96 27.87
N VAL A 541 13.15 -26.48 26.99
CA VAL A 541 14.15 -27.50 27.35
C VAL A 541 15.13 -26.95 28.37
N ALA A 542 15.70 -25.76 28.15
CA ALA A 542 16.64 -25.13 29.07
C ALA A 542 16.04 -24.86 30.46
N LEU A 543 14.77 -24.46 30.53
CA LEU A 543 14.06 -24.27 31.79
C LEU A 543 13.90 -25.59 32.54
N LYS A 544 13.49 -26.66 31.85
CA LYS A 544 13.35 -27.99 32.45
C LYS A 544 14.67 -28.52 32.99
N ASP A 545 15.75 -28.40 32.22
CA ASP A 545 17.10 -28.78 32.67
C ASP A 545 17.53 -28.00 33.92
N THR A 546 17.15 -26.73 34.01
CA THR A 546 17.42 -25.87 35.17
C THR A 546 16.62 -26.32 36.39
N GLU A 547 15.35 -26.67 36.21
CA GLU A 547 14.48 -27.22 37.26
C GLU A 547 15.00 -28.57 37.79
N GLU A 548 15.49 -29.45 36.90
CA GLU A 548 16.13 -30.70 37.30
C GLU A 548 17.44 -30.46 38.07
N LYS A 549 18.26 -29.47 37.66
CA LYS A 549 19.48 -29.07 38.39
C LYS A 549 19.16 -28.53 39.79
N ILE A 550 18.08 -27.74 39.92
CA ILE A 550 17.58 -27.26 41.22
C ILE A 550 17.18 -28.44 42.11
N ALA A 551 16.41 -29.39 41.57
CA ALA A 551 15.95 -30.57 42.31
C ALA A 551 17.11 -31.46 42.80
N ARG A 552 18.23 -31.49 42.06
CA ARG A 552 19.44 -32.25 42.42
C ARG A 552 20.47 -31.43 43.22
N CYS A 553 20.21 -30.15 43.50
CA CYS A 553 21.18 -29.28 44.15
C CYS A 553 21.39 -29.68 45.62
N PRO A 554 22.63 -29.97 46.06
CA PRO A 554 22.90 -30.32 47.44
C PRO A 554 22.73 -29.09 48.35
N GLY A 555 22.04 -29.26 49.49
CA GLY A 555 21.74 -28.17 50.44
C GLY A 555 22.95 -27.50 51.11
N ARG A 556 24.18 -27.96 50.83
CA ARG A 556 25.44 -27.37 51.34
C ARG A 556 25.95 -26.19 50.49
N ARG A 557 25.35 -25.93 49.31
CA ARG A 557 25.76 -24.87 48.37
C ARG A 557 24.59 -23.94 48.03
N PRO A 558 24.19 -23.05 48.96
CA PRO A 558 23.07 -22.13 48.73
C PRO A 558 23.37 -21.08 47.66
N ASP A 559 24.65 -20.76 47.44
CA ASP A 559 25.17 -19.90 46.37
C ASP A 559 24.77 -20.39 44.98
N ILE A 560 24.89 -21.71 44.73
CA ILE A 560 24.49 -22.31 43.45
C ILE A 560 22.98 -22.36 43.30
N LEU A 561 22.27 -22.65 44.38
CA LEU A 561 20.81 -22.67 44.37
C LEU A 561 20.25 -21.27 44.00
N GLU A 562 20.83 -20.21 44.54
CA GLU A 562 20.44 -18.83 44.24
C GLU A 562 20.65 -18.49 42.76
N GLU A 563 21.80 -18.84 42.18
CA GLU A 563 22.08 -18.61 40.75
C GLU A 563 21.17 -19.44 39.83
N LEU A 564 20.89 -20.70 40.20
CA LEU A 564 19.93 -21.53 39.45
C LEU A 564 18.51 -20.97 39.52
N GLN A 565 18.08 -20.45 40.68
CA GLN A 565 16.78 -19.78 40.83
C GLN A 565 16.69 -18.49 40.00
N LYS A 566 17.76 -17.69 39.96
CA LYS A 566 17.85 -16.51 39.07
C LYS A 566 17.71 -16.93 37.60
N SER A 567 18.44 -17.97 37.19
CA SER A 567 18.39 -18.50 35.82
C SER A 567 17.00 -19.04 35.48
N GLN A 568 16.36 -19.79 36.38
CA GLN A 568 14.98 -20.27 36.22
C GLN A 568 14.01 -19.11 35.98
N LYS A 569 14.11 -18.03 36.76
CA LYS A 569 13.25 -16.85 36.60
C LYS A 569 13.46 -16.17 35.24
N VAL A 570 14.71 -15.99 34.80
CA VAL A 570 15.04 -15.39 33.50
C VAL A 570 14.49 -16.25 32.34
N PHE A 571 14.68 -17.56 32.38
CA PHE A 571 14.16 -18.47 31.37
C PHE A 571 12.62 -18.47 31.35
N ALA A 572 11.97 -18.51 32.51
CA ALA A 572 10.52 -18.47 32.61
C ALA A 572 9.93 -17.15 32.07
N GLU A 573 10.52 -16.00 32.38
CA GLU A 573 10.10 -14.69 31.86
C GLU A 573 10.26 -14.60 30.33
N LYS A 574 11.40 -15.09 29.81
CA LYS A 574 11.66 -15.12 28.36
C LYS A 574 10.69 -16.05 27.63
N LEU A 575 10.44 -17.22 28.18
CA LEU A 575 9.51 -18.21 27.63
C LEU A 575 8.07 -17.72 27.65
N ASN A 576 7.65 -17.01 28.71
CA ASN A 576 6.36 -16.34 28.76
C ASN A 576 6.19 -15.30 27.66
N HIS A 577 7.23 -14.50 27.40
CA HIS A 577 7.24 -13.52 26.32
C HIS A 577 7.13 -14.20 24.95
N LEU A 578 7.96 -15.22 24.70
CA LEU A 578 7.97 -15.95 23.42
C LEU A 578 6.66 -16.71 23.18
N SER A 579 6.07 -17.35 24.18
CA SER A 579 4.78 -18.06 24.09
C SER A 579 3.62 -17.14 23.68
N ARG A 580 3.58 -15.90 24.19
CA ARG A 580 2.58 -14.90 23.77
C ARG A 580 2.82 -14.37 22.36
N ARG A 581 4.08 -14.19 21.98
CA ARG A 581 4.45 -13.82 20.60
C ARG A 581 4.08 -14.93 19.61
N LEU A 582 4.33 -16.19 19.97
CA LEU A 582 3.95 -17.36 19.17
C LEU A 582 2.43 -17.47 19.03
N ALA A 583 1.65 -17.18 20.09
CA ALA A 583 0.19 -17.11 19.99
C ALA A 583 -0.29 -16.09 18.94
N TRP A 584 0.37 -14.94 18.84
CA TRP A 584 0.07 -13.94 17.81
C TRP A 584 0.39 -14.45 16.40
N ILE A 585 1.58 -15.03 16.21
CA ILE A 585 2.01 -15.59 14.91
C ILE A 585 1.09 -16.74 14.49
N ASN A 586 0.69 -17.61 15.41
CA ASN A 586 -0.26 -18.69 15.15
C ASN A 586 -1.64 -18.16 14.75
N ALA A 587 -2.06 -17.02 15.30
CA ALA A 587 -3.33 -16.41 14.94
C ALA A 587 -3.30 -15.70 13.56
N THR A 588 -2.18 -15.09 13.16
CA THR A 588 -2.07 -14.32 11.91
C THR A 588 -1.52 -15.09 10.71
N ILE A 589 -0.64 -16.07 10.95
CA ILE A 589 0.19 -16.75 9.94
C ILE A 589 -0.01 -18.27 9.94
N TYR A 590 0.10 -18.93 11.09
CA TYR A 590 -0.01 -20.41 11.19
C TYR A 590 -1.38 -20.90 11.62
N SER A 591 -2.43 -20.15 11.30
CA SER A 591 -3.79 -20.57 11.61
C SER A 591 -4.22 -21.70 10.67
N LYS A 592 -5.21 -22.50 11.09
CA LYS A 592 -5.77 -23.58 10.26
C LYS A 592 -6.29 -23.06 8.91
N GLU A 593 -6.90 -21.88 8.90
CA GLU A 593 -7.38 -21.24 7.68
C GLU A 593 -6.22 -20.88 6.74
N LYS A 594 -5.10 -20.38 7.27
CA LYS A 594 -3.92 -20.04 6.46
C LYS A 594 -3.23 -21.29 5.91
N MET A 595 -3.22 -22.38 6.68
CA MET A 595 -2.77 -23.68 6.20
C MET A 595 -3.59 -24.15 4.99
N LEU A 596 -4.91 -23.99 5.05
CA LEU A 596 -5.81 -24.35 3.94
C LEU A 596 -5.58 -23.48 2.70
N ASP A 597 -5.22 -22.20 2.85
CA ASP A 597 -4.85 -21.34 1.72
C ASP A 597 -3.58 -21.83 1.00
N VAL A 598 -2.54 -22.23 1.76
CA VAL A 598 -1.29 -22.79 1.19
C VAL A 598 -1.55 -24.15 0.54
N TYR A 599 -2.38 -24.97 1.16
CA TYR A 599 -2.84 -26.24 0.58
C TYR A 599 -3.61 -26.04 -0.73
N TRP A 600 -4.51 -25.05 -0.76
CA TRP A 600 -5.23 -24.68 -1.96
C TRP A 600 -4.27 -24.23 -3.08
N LEU A 601 -3.26 -23.40 -2.76
CA LEU A 601 -2.24 -22.98 -3.71
C LEU A 601 -1.42 -24.16 -4.26
N LEU A 602 -1.05 -25.11 -3.41
CA LEU A 602 -0.40 -26.37 -3.81
C LEU A 602 -1.26 -27.15 -4.81
N ARG A 603 -2.57 -27.29 -4.52
CA ARG A 603 -3.52 -27.98 -5.40
C ARG A 603 -3.67 -27.29 -6.75
N VAL A 604 -3.73 -25.95 -6.77
CA VAL A 604 -3.73 -25.16 -8.01
C VAL A 604 -2.48 -25.49 -8.84
N CYS A 605 -1.29 -25.46 -8.24
CA CYS A 605 -0.04 -25.73 -8.95
C CYS A 605 0.00 -27.17 -9.49
N ILE A 606 -0.35 -28.17 -8.68
CA ILE A 606 -0.38 -29.58 -9.11
C ILE A 606 -1.33 -29.75 -10.30
N ARG A 607 -2.55 -29.19 -10.23
CA ARG A 607 -3.51 -29.28 -11.34
C ARG A 607 -3.02 -28.56 -12.59
N THR A 608 -2.44 -27.37 -12.44
CA THR A 608 -1.85 -26.64 -13.58
C THR A 608 -0.79 -27.51 -14.27
N ILE A 609 0.10 -28.16 -13.50
CA ILE A 609 1.13 -29.05 -14.03
C ILE A 609 0.50 -30.29 -14.69
N GLU A 610 -0.52 -30.90 -14.08
CA GLU A 610 -1.23 -32.06 -14.66
C GLU A 610 -1.91 -31.71 -15.99
N HIS A 611 -2.50 -30.52 -16.12
CA HIS A 611 -3.09 -30.07 -17.38
C HIS A 611 -2.00 -29.70 -18.40
N ALA A 612 -0.87 -29.15 -17.95
CA ALA A 612 0.25 -28.81 -18.81
C ALA A 612 0.93 -30.06 -19.38
N ASP A 613 1.02 -31.15 -18.61
CA ASP A 613 1.55 -32.44 -19.07
C ASP A 613 0.79 -32.98 -20.30
N ASN A 614 -0.53 -32.78 -20.33
CA ASN A 614 -1.38 -33.14 -21.49
C ASN A 614 -1.08 -32.32 -22.76
N THR A 615 -0.29 -31.25 -22.68
CA THR A 615 0.09 -30.43 -23.84
C THR A 615 1.27 -30.99 -24.64
N GLY A 616 1.90 -32.09 -24.18
CA GLY A 616 3.00 -32.73 -24.90
C GLY A 616 4.27 -31.86 -24.91
N SER A 617 4.87 -31.64 -26.07
CA SER A 617 6.08 -30.83 -26.22
C SER A 617 5.94 -29.39 -25.69
N LEU A 618 4.72 -28.83 -25.72
CA LEU A 618 4.44 -27.48 -25.19
C LEU A 618 4.52 -27.39 -23.66
N PHE A 619 4.63 -28.53 -22.95
CA PHE A 619 4.92 -28.54 -21.52
C PHE A 619 6.21 -27.79 -21.18
N ALA A 620 7.16 -27.74 -22.12
CA ALA A 620 8.41 -27.00 -22.00
C ALA A 620 8.21 -25.49 -21.75
N PHE A 621 7.08 -24.91 -22.18
CA PHE A 621 6.74 -23.50 -21.95
C PHE A 621 6.22 -23.21 -20.54
N ASN A 622 5.92 -24.23 -19.74
CA ASN A 622 5.44 -24.04 -18.37
C ASN A 622 6.50 -23.29 -17.53
N PRO A 623 6.13 -22.23 -16.78
CA PRO A 623 7.08 -21.53 -15.94
C PRO A 623 7.62 -22.42 -14.82
N GLU A 624 8.93 -22.42 -14.65
CA GLU A 624 9.62 -23.28 -13.67
C GLU A 624 9.11 -23.03 -12.24
N PHE A 625 8.75 -21.78 -11.94
CA PHE A 625 8.28 -21.40 -10.62
C PHE A 625 7.01 -22.15 -10.18
N TYR A 626 6.19 -22.70 -11.07
CA TYR A 626 5.04 -23.52 -10.67
C TYR A 626 5.47 -24.82 -9.96
N LEU A 627 6.56 -25.44 -10.41
CA LEU A 627 7.14 -26.60 -9.73
C LEU A 627 7.75 -26.18 -8.38
N ASN A 628 8.50 -25.08 -8.38
CA ASN A 628 9.12 -24.55 -7.16
C ASN A 628 8.06 -24.22 -6.10
N VAL A 629 6.96 -23.57 -6.48
CA VAL A 629 5.84 -23.27 -5.58
C VAL A 629 5.18 -24.55 -5.07
N ALA A 630 4.97 -25.57 -5.91
CA ALA A 630 4.42 -26.84 -5.46
C ALA A 630 5.32 -27.53 -4.40
N MET A 631 6.62 -27.64 -4.67
CA MET A 631 7.58 -28.22 -3.73
C MET A 631 7.67 -27.42 -2.43
N ASN A 632 7.78 -26.10 -2.54
CA ASN A 632 7.92 -25.19 -1.40
C ASN A 632 6.64 -25.13 -0.56
N SER A 633 5.46 -25.17 -1.18
CA SER A 633 4.18 -25.23 -0.45
C SER A 633 4.02 -26.54 0.30
N TYR A 634 4.39 -27.67 -0.31
CA TYR A 634 4.41 -28.96 0.37
C TYR A 634 5.39 -28.96 1.56
N SER A 635 6.61 -28.46 1.36
CA SER A 635 7.60 -28.30 2.42
C SER A 635 7.08 -27.42 3.57
N ALA A 636 6.42 -26.30 3.25
CA ALA A 636 5.84 -25.41 4.24
C ALA A 636 4.73 -26.10 5.05
N LEU A 637 3.80 -26.81 4.40
CA LEU A 637 2.74 -27.56 5.08
C LEU A 637 3.30 -28.61 6.04
N LYS A 638 4.37 -29.31 5.62
CA LYS A 638 5.00 -30.35 6.42
C LYS A 638 5.82 -29.79 7.59
N ASN A 639 6.60 -28.74 7.34
CA ASN A 639 7.66 -28.31 8.27
C ASN A 639 7.32 -27.04 9.06
N TYR A 640 6.49 -26.14 8.52
CA TYR A 640 6.23 -24.83 9.15
C TYR A 640 4.94 -24.81 9.96
N PHE A 641 3.91 -25.54 9.51
CA PHE A 641 2.64 -25.63 10.23
C PHE A 641 2.63 -26.71 11.32
N SER A 642 3.57 -27.68 11.26
CA SER A 642 3.68 -28.82 12.16
C SER A 642 4.52 -28.51 13.40
N PRO A 643 4.04 -27.62 14.29
CA PRO A 643 3.51 -28.10 15.59
C PRO A 643 2.06 -27.66 15.88
N SER A 644 1.55 -26.66 15.16
CA SER A 644 0.26 -26.02 15.42
C SER A 644 -0.92 -26.71 14.71
N ASN A 645 -0.69 -27.26 13.50
CA ASN A 645 -1.68 -27.99 12.72
C ASN A 645 -0.99 -29.14 11.97
N SER A 646 -1.55 -30.36 12.04
CA SER A 646 -0.99 -31.52 11.34
C SER A 646 -1.45 -31.59 9.89
N MET A 647 -0.55 -32.01 8.99
CA MET A 647 -0.86 -32.31 7.59
C MET A 647 -1.92 -33.43 7.46
N GLU A 648 -2.00 -34.31 8.46
CA GLU A 648 -2.98 -35.40 8.55
C GLU A 648 -4.44 -34.89 8.65
N GLU A 649 -4.65 -33.62 9.03
CA GLU A 649 -5.98 -33.01 9.08
C GLU A 649 -6.44 -32.43 7.73
N LEU A 650 -5.61 -32.50 6.69
CA LEU A 650 -5.94 -31.95 5.38
C LEU A 650 -6.87 -32.89 4.60
N PRO A 651 -7.88 -32.35 3.89
CA PRO A 651 -8.78 -33.16 3.09
C PRO A 651 -8.01 -33.84 1.93
N GLY A 652 -7.97 -35.17 1.91
CA GLY A 652 -7.38 -35.94 0.82
C GLY A 652 -5.86 -36.16 0.88
N ASP A 653 -5.22 -36.06 2.04
CA ASP A 653 -3.77 -36.23 2.23
C ASP A 653 -3.20 -37.55 1.61
N HIS A 654 -3.99 -38.63 1.64
CA HIS A 654 -3.59 -39.91 1.04
C HIS A 654 -3.39 -39.85 -0.50
N SER A 655 -4.10 -38.99 -1.24
CA SER A 655 -3.94 -38.91 -2.70
C SER A 655 -2.69 -38.13 -3.11
N ILE A 656 -2.30 -37.11 -2.35
CA ILE A 656 -1.12 -36.29 -2.64
C ILE A 656 0.16 -37.06 -2.37
N ASN A 657 0.23 -37.81 -1.26
CA ASN A 657 1.37 -38.67 -0.96
C ASN A 657 1.55 -39.78 -2.03
N VAL A 658 0.45 -40.28 -2.62
CA VAL A 658 0.50 -41.26 -3.71
C VAL A 658 0.91 -40.61 -5.04
N GLN A 659 0.39 -39.42 -5.37
CA GLN A 659 0.78 -38.69 -6.58
C GLN A 659 2.24 -38.19 -6.53
N ALA A 660 2.70 -37.69 -5.38
CA ALA A 660 4.09 -37.28 -5.15
C ALA A 660 5.06 -38.48 -5.18
N LYS A 661 4.66 -39.64 -4.63
CA LYS A 661 5.46 -40.87 -4.71
C LYS A 661 5.50 -41.46 -6.13
N LYS A 662 4.40 -41.41 -6.90
CA LYS A 662 4.37 -41.85 -8.30
C LYS A 662 5.20 -40.95 -9.23
N LYS A 663 5.45 -39.69 -8.83
CA LYS A 663 6.21 -38.70 -9.60
C LYS A 663 7.65 -38.47 -9.10
N LYS A 664 8.22 -39.38 -8.30
CA LYS A 664 9.66 -39.39 -7.94
C LYS A 664 10.62 -39.72 -9.13
N HIS A 665 10.12 -39.67 -10.36
CA HIS A 665 10.89 -39.88 -11.61
C HIS A 665 10.96 -38.60 -12.47
N TRP A 666 10.54 -37.45 -11.92
CA TRP A 666 10.71 -36.12 -12.54
C TRP A 666 11.93 -35.42 -12.00
#